data_AF-A0A7G5ZL99-F1
#
_entry.id   AF-A0A7G5ZL99-F1
#
_cell.length_a   1.000
_cell.length_b   1.000
_cell.length_c   1.000
_cell.angle_alpha   90.00
_cell.angle_beta   90.00
_cell.angle_gamma   90.00
#
_symmetry.space_group_name_H-M   'P 1'
#
loop_
_entity.id
_entity.type
_entity.pdbx_description
1 polymer ?
#
loop_
_entity_poly.entity_id
_entity_poly.type
_entity_poly.pdbx_seq_one_letter_code
_entity_poly.pdbx_strand_id
1 'polypeptide(L)'
;MISTQAWAKRPKWHHLETPRSYAQRQCRAAGVPFDFAERALTNRAQPNIHRVWIDDEAAARTVEATAGRPAGHYLRMKRLAQPDSTRAYPQRFLCRLCSAGETIEQIPHDRENFCLRHPGQMVWFGPGTETDTQVIVPFDPSLRNAELSFRRLVATGQVTTQMHGQVWAMVRDNDTLSAQNAETGQSPSLMSAVREIDRRAHLYRATVRVLQILSNHSHCARWRTQSAADLRLDIKATLGFTNSDVLVERVILWLRPLRRHTIPTKFRPLEAALDTVDVPRILDTTANYPLWILRHPKAISEWDWDRNPPTRDPWSGVDVSHKAWWLCEEGHSWEASPHVRGFAETNCSYCIGMDFWPGHTDLGTLRPDIAAEWDTTSGANRGDPHHVSVTSARRINWRCTAREHTWPAQVRSRTTQETSCPYCSGSRAIPGETDLATLHPGLAAEWDCERNDSSITPETVTPGSDRVVWWRGPCDHSWDAAVGDRCSGYGCPYCSNQRTLAGFNDLATTHPRLAGQWDPSNSKTPREVTAGSDYPAVWRCALSHTWELPVWGRTTDKTGCPVCANRVVLAGFNDLGTLDPRLASEWDHEAGANDRTPSEVTVSSSYEAQWRCAENHTWPATVANRHAGSGCPSCSGRVAIPGATDLATRRPDIAAQWDPSNDCSPNQVTVSSHVKVSWICHRNHSWPATVKNRTCGHGCPYCAGKLPIPGENDLATLRPDLAKQWDPANALSPTEVTVGSGRKVMWICACGYSWPSKIQTRTRRPHAHCPECRK
;
A
#
# COMPACT_ATOMS: atom_id res chain seq x y z
N MET A 1 -66.62 65.12 39.02
CA MET A 1 -66.78 64.49 40.35
C MET A 1 -65.93 63.24 40.38
N ILE A 2 -64.73 63.30 40.96
CA ILE A 2 -63.87 62.13 41.16
C ILE A 2 -64.29 61.52 42.50
N SER A 3 -65.01 60.41 42.44
CA SER A 3 -65.36 59.61 43.61
C SER A 3 -64.07 59.15 44.30
N THR A 4 -63.82 59.68 45.49
CA THR A 4 -62.85 59.18 46.46
C THR A 4 -63.27 57.79 46.94
N GLN A 5 -63.04 56.76 46.13
CA GLN A 5 -62.91 55.41 46.66
C GLN A 5 -61.55 55.32 47.35
N ALA A 6 -61.57 55.48 48.67
CA ALA A 6 -60.42 55.23 49.52
C ALA A 6 -59.94 53.78 49.28
N TRP A 7 -58.73 53.63 48.74
CA TRP A 7 -58.07 52.32 48.62
C TRP A 7 -57.93 51.70 50.01
N ALA A 8 -58.63 50.59 50.25
CA ALA A 8 -58.73 49.96 51.56
C ALA A 8 -57.37 49.48 52.13
N LYS A 9 -56.35 49.25 51.28
CA LYS A 9 -54.94 49.07 51.68
C LYS A 9 -54.00 49.23 50.48
N ARG A 10 -53.13 50.26 50.47
CA ARG A 10 -52.14 50.43 49.41
C ARG A 10 -50.98 49.42 49.59
N PRO A 11 -50.63 48.57 48.61
CA PRO A 11 -49.42 47.78 48.68
C PRO A 11 -48.17 48.65 48.79
N LYS A 12 -47.20 48.15 49.57
CA LYS A 12 -45.87 48.76 49.75
C LYS A 12 -45.05 48.59 48.47
N TRP A 13 -44.39 49.65 48.00
CA TRP A 13 -43.40 49.51 46.92
C TRP A 13 -42.11 48.93 47.49
N HIS A 14 -41.78 47.71 47.07
CA HIS A 14 -40.61 46.95 47.54
C HIS A 14 -39.30 47.43 46.91
N HIS A 15 -38.18 47.03 47.52
CA HIS A 15 -36.85 47.35 47.03
C HIS A 15 -36.65 46.77 45.63
N LEU A 16 -36.22 47.60 44.68
CA LEU A 16 -35.99 47.26 43.27
C LEU A 16 -37.22 46.77 42.50
N GLU A 17 -38.44 46.81 43.06
CA GLU A 17 -39.64 46.39 42.34
C GLU A 17 -39.87 47.29 41.11
N THR A 18 -40.17 46.67 39.95
CA THR A 18 -40.44 47.41 38.72
C THR A 18 -41.74 48.22 38.88
N PRO A 19 -41.86 49.41 38.24
CA PRO A 19 -43.10 50.17 38.31
C PRO A 19 -44.28 49.37 37.74
N ARG A 20 -44.03 48.48 36.77
CA ARG A 20 -45.04 47.58 36.20
C ARG A 20 -45.55 46.57 37.23
N SER A 21 -44.66 45.87 37.93
CA SER A 21 -45.01 44.95 39.02
C SER A 21 -45.81 45.66 40.12
N TYR A 22 -45.36 46.85 40.51
CA TYR A 22 -46.06 47.63 41.53
C TYR A 22 -47.48 48.03 41.08
N ALA A 23 -47.62 48.52 39.84
CA ALA A 23 -48.91 48.91 39.28
C ALA A 23 -49.87 47.70 39.16
N GLN A 24 -49.37 46.53 38.77
CA GLN A 24 -50.15 45.28 38.74
C GLN A 24 -50.70 44.92 40.13
N ARG A 25 -49.85 44.99 41.16
CA ARG A 25 -50.26 44.73 42.56
C ARG A 25 -51.26 45.75 43.07
N GLN A 26 -51.09 47.03 42.71
CA GLN A 26 -52.07 48.08 43.03
C GLN A 26 -53.43 47.80 42.39
N CYS A 27 -53.45 47.44 41.11
CA CYS A 27 -54.69 47.11 40.40
C CYS A 27 -55.39 45.89 41.02
N ARG A 28 -54.61 44.83 41.34
CA ARG A 28 -55.12 43.64 42.03
C ARG A 28 -55.72 43.97 43.39
N ALA A 29 -55.04 44.79 44.20
CA ALA A 29 -55.54 45.22 45.51
C ALA A 29 -56.81 46.09 45.41
N ALA A 30 -56.97 46.82 44.31
CA ALA A 30 -58.16 47.62 44.02
C ALA A 30 -59.29 46.85 43.32
N GLY A 31 -59.09 45.57 42.98
CA GLY A 31 -60.07 44.78 42.22
C GLY A 31 -60.23 45.24 40.76
N VAL A 32 -59.26 45.98 40.22
CA VAL A 32 -59.28 46.51 38.85
C VAL A 32 -58.40 45.62 37.95
N PRO A 33 -58.88 45.18 36.78
CA PRO A 33 -58.03 44.44 35.85
C PRO A 33 -56.88 45.33 35.34
N PHE A 34 -55.64 44.84 35.45
CA PHE A 34 -54.45 45.61 35.12
C PHE A 34 -54.46 46.14 33.68
N ASP A 35 -55.05 45.40 32.74
CA ASP A 35 -55.19 45.83 31.34
C ASP A 35 -55.91 47.18 31.18
N PHE A 36 -56.82 47.55 32.08
CA PHE A 36 -57.48 48.85 32.05
C PHE A 36 -56.54 49.96 32.51
N ALA A 37 -55.75 49.72 33.56
CA ALA A 37 -54.75 50.67 34.04
C ALA A 37 -53.56 50.80 33.06
N GLU A 38 -53.13 49.69 32.44
CA GLU A 38 -52.05 49.66 31.46
C GLU A 38 -52.43 50.38 30.15
N ARG A 39 -53.72 50.39 29.77
CA ARG A 39 -54.23 51.21 28.65
C ARG A 39 -54.09 52.71 28.90
N ALA A 40 -54.21 53.18 30.15
CA ALA A 40 -53.98 54.59 30.47
C ALA A 40 -52.49 54.97 30.42
N LEU A 41 -51.59 53.98 30.41
CA LEU A 41 -50.13 54.13 30.37
C LEU A 41 -49.55 53.83 28.98
N THR A 42 -50.36 53.44 28.00
CA THR A 42 -49.95 53.06 26.63
C THR A 42 -50.89 53.66 25.56
N ASN A 43 -50.37 54.25 24.48
CA ASN A 43 -51.18 55.05 23.53
C ASN A 43 -51.66 54.31 22.26
N ARG A 44 -51.82 52.97 22.25
CA ARG A 44 -52.46 52.31 21.09
C ARG A 44 -53.36 51.15 21.49
N ALA A 45 -54.63 51.25 21.10
CA ALA A 45 -55.53 50.10 20.98
C ALA A 45 -55.01 49.20 19.84
N GLN A 46 -54.16 48.23 20.16
CA GLN A 46 -53.96 47.06 19.30
C GLN A 46 -54.48 45.81 20.02
N PRO A 47 -55.26 44.95 19.34
CA PRO A 47 -56.00 43.91 20.04
C PRO A 47 -55.16 42.71 20.51
N ASN A 48 -53.95 42.43 19.96
CA ASN A 48 -53.32 41.11 20.15
C ASN A 48 -51.77 41.08 20.19
N ILE A 49 -51.07 42.10 20.70
CA ILE A 49 -49.61 42.04 20.89
C ILE A 49 -49.22 42.64 22.25
N HIS A 50 -48.27 42.01 22.96
CA HIS A 50 -47.68 42.47 24.22
C HIS A 50 -47.45 43.99 24.20
N ARG A 51 -48.12 44.72 25.08
CA ARG A 51 -48.02 46.19 25.15
C ARG A 51 -46.73 46.57 25.87
N VAL A 52 -45.84 47.25 25.16
CA VAL A 52 -44.60 47.83 25.69
C VAL A 52 -44.89 49.27 26.11
N TRP A 53 -44.40 49.70 27.27
CA TRP A 53 -44.53 51.09 27.72
C TRP A 53 -43.80 52.02 26.74
N ILE A 54 -44.44 53.12 26.33
CA ILE A 54 -43.93 54.06 25.29
C ILE A 54 -42.54 54.60 25.66
N ASP A 55 -42.39 54.91 26.93
CA ASP A 55 -41.19 55.39 27.58
C ASP A 55 -41.29 54.83 29.00
N ASP A 56 -40.42 53.87 29.32
CA ASP A 56 -40.32 53.26 30.64
C ASP A 56 -40.22 54.34 31.74
N GLU A 57 -39.62 55.49 31.44
CA GLU A 57 -39.47 56.59 32.38
C GLU A 57 -40.77 57.38 32.57
N ALA A 58 -41.52 57.66 31.51
CA ALA A 58 -42.80 58.36 31.59
C ALA A 58 -43.86 57.55 32.34
N ALA A 59 -43.96 56.25 32.04
CA ALA A 59 -44.86 55.34 32.76
C ALA A 59 -44.44 55.19 34.23
N ALA A 60 -43.13 55.12 34.51
CA ALA A 60 -42.63 55.10 35.88
C ALA A 60 -43.02 56.35 36.68
N ARG A 61 -42.93 57.56 36.09
CA ARG A 61 -43.33 58.83 36.76
C ARG A 61 -44.79 58.83 37.20
N THR A 62 -45.70 58.31 36.38
CA THR A 62 -47.13 58.21 36.74
C THR A 62 -47.34 57.24 37.89
N VAL A 63 -46.65 56.09 37.88
CA VAL A 63 -46.71 55.10 38.97
C VAL A 63 -46.08 55.67 40.26
N GLU A 64 -44.97 56.39 40.17
CA GLU A 64 -44.33 57.08 41.31
C GLU A 64 -45.26 58.07 42.01
N ALA A 65 -45.94 58.91 41.24
CA ALA A 65 -46.90 59.88 41.76
C ALA A 65 -48.04 59.20 42.52
N THR A 66 -48.62 58.13 41.98
CA THR A 66 -49.69 57.36 42.67
C THR A 66 -49.20 56.64 43.92
N ALA A 67 -47.94 56.22 43.95
CA ALA A 67 -47.32 55.53 45.07
C ALA A 67 -46.78 56.43 46.18
N GLY A 68 -46.76 57.76 45.98
CA GLY A 68 -46.13 58.70 46.90
C GLY A 68 -44.60 58.61 46.90
N ARG A 69 -43.99 58.29 45.75
CA ARG A 69 -42.52 58.30 45.56
C ARG A 69 -42.08 59.59 44.87
N PRO A 70 -40.85 60.08 45.16
CA PRO A 70 -40.30 61.24 44.45
C PRO A 70 -40.09 60.89 42.97
N ALA A 71 -40.29 61.86 42.09
CA ALA A 71 -40.04 61.69 40.66
C ALA A 71 -38.60 61.25 40.38
N GLY A 72 -38.42 60.24 39.53
CA GLY A 72 -37.11 59.68 39.18
C GLY A 72 -36.58 58.64 40.18
N HIS A 73 -37.42 58.16 41.10
CA HIS A 73 -37.10 57.06 42.02
C HIS A 73 -36.68 55.80 41.26
N TYR A 74 -37.46 55.37 40.28
CA TYR A 74 -37.20 54.21 39.43
C TYR A 74 -35.88 54.36 38.68
N LEU A 75 -35.60 55.53 38.08
CA LEU A 75 -34.33 55.77 37.38
C LEU A 75 -33.13 55.69 38.29
N ARG A 76 -33.25 56.23 39.52
CA ARG A 76 -32.20 56.08 40.53
C ARG A 76 -31.99 54.60 40.88
N MET A 77 -33.06 53.84 41.10
CA MET A 77 -32.97 52.41 41.39
C MET A 77 -32.41 51.61 40.21
N LYS A 78 -32.78 51.96 38.97
CA LYS A 78 -32.29 51.36 37.72
C LYS A 78 -30.79 51.59 37.55
N ARG A 79 -30.28 52.80 37.77
CA ARG A 79 -28.83 53.09 37.74
C ARG A 79 -28.05 52.30 38.80
N LEU A 80 -28.62 52.09 39.98
CA LEU A 80 -27.98 51.28 41.03
C LEU A 80 -27.98 49.79 40.67
N ALA A 81 -29.08 49.30 40.09
CA ALA A 81 -29.25 47.92 39.65
C ALA A 81 -28.39 47.57 38.41
N GLN A 82 -28.29 48.52 37.49
CA GLN A 82 -27.70 48.38 36.15
C GLN A 82 -26.68 49.51 35.93
N PRO A 83 -25.52 49.48 36.61
CA PRO A 83 -24.50 50.53 36.48
C PRO A 83 -23.90 50.65 35.07
N ASP A 84 -23.96 49.58 34.27
CA ASP A 84 -23.56 49.58 32.85
C ASP A 84 -24.76 49.24 31.96
N SER A 85 -25.43 50.28 31.43
CA SER A 85 -26.64 50.13 30.63
C SER A 85 -26.41 49.44 29.27
N THR A 86 -25.16 49.22 28.86
CA THR A 86 -24.83 48.50 27.62
C THR A 86 -24.88 46.98 27.80
N ARG A 87 -24.96 46.50 29.05
CA ARG A 87 -24.96 45.08 29.38
C ARG A 87 -26.36 44.53 29.59
N ALA A 88 -26.53 43.27 29.23
CA ALA A 88 -27.72 42.51 29.61
C ALA A 88 -27.64 42.10 31.08
N TYR A 89 -28.71 42.37 31.82
CA TYR A 89 -28.87 41.92 33.20
C TYR A 89 -29.96 40.85 33.26
N PRO A 90 -29.76 39.78 34.04
CA PRO A 90 -30.75 38.72 34.14
C PRO A 90 -31.98 39.16 34.95
N GLN A 91 -33.15 38.65 34.56
CA GLN A 91 -34.42 38.95 35.26
C GLN A 91 -34.36 38.51 36.73
N ARG A 92 -35.07 39.23 37.59
CA ARG A 92 -35.10 39.01 39.04
C ARG A 92 -36.52 39.15 39.60
N PHE A 93 -36.80 38.37 40.63
CA PHE A 93 -38.03 38.44 41.41
C PHE A 93 -37.67 38.54 42.90
N LEU A 94 -38.49 39.24 43.67
CA LEU A 94 -38.28 39.37 45.11
C LEU A 94 -38.30 37.98 45.79
N CYS A 95 -37.51 37.83 46.84
CA CYS A 95 -37.54 36.65 47.71
C CYS A 95 -38.98 36.26 48.09
N ARG A 96 -39.36 34.99 47.88
CA ARG A 96 -40.69 34.42 48.13
C ARG A 96 -41.17 34.58 49.56
N LEU A 97 -40.25 34.56 50.52
CA LEU A 97 -40.59 34.81 51.92
C LEU A 97 -40.74 36.32 52.22
N CYS A 98 -40.02 37.20 51.52
CA CYS A 98 -40.20 38.65 51.63
C CYS A 98 -41.48 39.14 50.93
N SER A 99 -41.91 38.46 49.88
CA SER A 99 -43.13 38.77 49.14
C SER A 99 -44.37 38.04 49.65
N ALA A 100 -44.23 37.19 50.68
CA ALA A 100 -45.29 36.31 51.17
C ALA A 100 -45.92 35.45 50.05
N GLY A 101 -45.10 35.00 49.09
CA GLY A 101 -45.51 34.19 47.95
C GLY A 101 -46.02 34.98 46.74
N GLU A 102 -46.15 36.30 46.82
CA GLU A 102 -46.54 37.11 45.67
C GLU A 102 -45.40 37.24 44.64
N THR A 103 -45.73 37.15 43.35
CA THR A 103 -44.81 37.48 42.25
C THR A 103 -44.55 38.97 42.19
N ILE A 104 -43.34 39.38 42.60
CA ILE A 104 -42.89 40.77 42.58
C ILE A 104 -41.66 40.86 41.68
N GLU A 105 -41.83 41.38 40.47
CA GLU A 105 -40.73 41.55 39.51
C GLU A 105 -39.82 42.70 39.95
N GLN A 106 -38.52 42.44 39.95
CA GLN A 106 -37.50 43.44 40.25
C GLN A 106 -36.82 43.93 38.96
N ILE A 107 -36.25 45.13 39.01
CA ILE A 107 -35.36 45.64 37.95
C ILE A 107 -34.28 44.57 37.70
N PRO A 108 -34.06 44.10 36.46
CA PRO A 108 -33.05 43.09 36.16
C PRO A 108 -31.68 43.53 36.69
N HIS A 109 -31.03 42.69 37.48
CA HIS A 109 -29.77 43.02 38.15
C HIS A 109 -29.03 41.76 38.54
N ASP A 110 -27.76 41.92 38.92
CA ASP A 110 -26.90 40.82 39.34
C ASP A 110 -26.10 41.21 40.59
N ARG A 111 -26.83 41.54 41.66
CA ARG A 111 -26.25 42.11 42.89
C ARG A 111 -26.49 41.27 44.13
N GLU A 112 -27.47 40.39 44.09
CA GLU A 112 -27.82 39.50 45.19
C GLU A 112 -28.42 38.21 44.64
N ASN A 113 -28.08 37.10 45.30
CA ASN A 113 -28.56 35.77 44.92
C ASN A 113 -29.16 34.99 46.10
N PHE A 114 -28.73 35.29 47.33
CA PHE A 114 -29.32 34.75 48.55
C PHE A 114 -29.95 35.82 49.44
N CYS A 115 -31.18 35.57 49.90
CA CYS A 115 -31.88 36.45 50.82
C CYS A 115 -31.46 36.14 52.25
N LEU A 116 -30.92 37.15 52.93
CA LEU A 116 -30.38 37.03 54.29
C LEU A 116 -31.34 37.57 55.38
N ARG A 117 -32.60 37.86 55.03
CA ARG A 117 -33.55 38.57 55.91
C ARG A 117 -34.38 37.66 56.82
N HIS A 118 -34.30 36.35 56.65
CA HIS A 118 -35.17 35.40 57.34
C HIS A 118 -34.38 34.64 58.43
N PRO A 119 -34.83 34.65 59.70
CA PRO A 119 -34.17 33.89 60.76
C PRO A 119 -34.22 32.38 60.47
N GLY A 120 -33.10 31.67 60.70
CA GLY A 120 -33.00 30.21 60.59
C GLY A 120 -32.98 29.63 59.18
N GLN A 121 -33.19 30.44 58.14
CA GLN A 121 -33.26 30.00 56.74
C GLN A 121 -32.73 31.05 55.77
N MET A 122 -32.35 30.63 54.58
CA MET A 122 -31.91 31.48 53.47
C MET A 122 -32.70 31.11 52.22
N VAL A 123 -32.89 32.06 51.31
CA VAL A 123 -33.64 31.82 50.07
C VAL A 123 -32.77 32.14 48.87
N TRP A 124 -32.59 31.19 47.97
CA TRP A 124 -32.01 31.44 46.65
C TRP A 124 -33.06 32.11 45.76
N PHE A 125 -32.76 33.32 45.32
CA PHE A 125 -33.59 34.12 44.40
C PHE A 125 -32.76 34.69 43.24
N GLY A 126 -31.67 33.99 42.92
CA GLY A 126 -30.76 34.34 41.85
C GLY A 126 -31.35 34.16 40.44
N PRO A 127 -30.52 34.30 39.40
CA PRO A 127 -30.95 34.26 38.00
C PRO A 127 -31.61 32.95 37.61
N GLY A 128 -32.70 33.05 36.84
CA GLY A 128 -33.46 31.91 36.32
C GLY A 128 -34.51 31.36 37.29
N THR A 129 -34.79 32.06 38.40
CA THR A 129 -35.86 31.68 39.34
C THR A 129 -37.10 32.56 39.14
N GLU A 130 -38.27 31.93 39.13
CA GLU A 130 -39.56 32.57 39.45
C GLU A 130 -39.88 32.40 40.94
N THR A 131 -40.81 33.19 41.48
CA THR A 131 -41.11 33.23 42.93
C THR A 131 -41.40 31.86 43.54
N ASP A 132 -42.11 30.99 42.84
CA ASP A 132 -42.46 29.62 43.27
C ASP A 132 -41.29 28.64 43.18
N THR A 133 -40.39 28.82 42.20
CA THR A 133 -39.17 28.00 42.00
C THR A 133 -38.00 28.39 42.91
N GLN A 134 -38.10 29.49 43.66
CA GLN A 134 -37.05 29.90 44.60
C GLN A 134 -36.86 28.88 45.72
N VAL A 135 -35.60 28.51 45.94
CA VAL A 135 -35.19 27.42 46.84
C VAL A 135 -34.96 27.97 48.24
N ILE A 136 -35.61 27.38 49.23
CA ILE A 136 -35.39 27.69 50.64
C ILE A 136 -34.40 26.66 51.21
N VAL A 137 -33.32 27.14 51.81
CA VAL A 137 -32.29 26.32 52.43
C VAL A 137 -32.15 26.67 53.91
N PRO A 138 -31.71 25.73 54.77
CA PRO A 138 -31.35 26.06 56.15
C PRO A 138 -30.27 27.15 56.21
N PHE A 139 -30.25 27.91 57.30
CA PHE A 139 -29.21 28.91 57.50
C PHE A 139 -27.82 28.27 57.54
N ASP A 140 -26.93 28.67 56.62
CA ASP A 140 -25.53 28.26 56.57
C ASP A 140 -24.64 29.52 56.72
N PRO A 141 -23.87 29.64 57.82
CA PRO A 141 -22.96 30.78 58.03
C PRO A 141 -21.96 30.98 56.89
N SER A 142 -21.50 29.90 56.26
CA SER A 142 -20.52 29.95 55.18
C SER A 142 -21.14 30.43 53.86
N LEU A 143 -22.37 30.00 53.56
CA LEU A 143 -23.15 30.49 52.43
C LEU A 143 -23.51 31.97 52.58
N ARG A 144 -23.87 32.40 53.81
CA ARG A 144 -24.07 33.82 54.14
C ARG A 144 -22.79 34.63 53.88
N ASN A 145 -21.63 34.13 54.30
CA ASN A 145 -20.36 34.81 54.10
C ASN A 145 -19.98 34.89 52.60
N ALA A 146 -20.32 33.87 51.81
CA ALA A 146 -20.18 33.89 50.35
C ALA A 146 -21.08 34.99 49.74
N GLU A 147 -22.36 35.04 50.09
CA GLU A 147 -23.28 36.08 49.60
C GLU A 147 -22.82 37.50 49.97
N LEU A 148 -22.37 37.73 51.21
CA LEU A 148 -21.83 39.02 51.63
C LEU A 148 -20.54 39.39 50.87
N SER A 149 -19.72 38.40 50.52
CA SER A 149 -18.52 38.61 49.73
C SER A 149 -18.86 38.94 48.28
N PHE A 150 -19.79 38.22 47.65
CA PHE A 150 -20.29 38.54 46.33
C PHE A 150 -20.85 39.97 46.24
N ARG A 151 -21.75 40.33 47.18
CA ARG A 151 -22.31 41.69 47.25
C ARG A 151 -21.23 42.76 47.35
N ARG A 152 -20.15 42.51 48.10
CA ARG A 152 -18.99 43.41 48.18
C ARG A 152 -18.25 43.52 46.86
N LEU A 153 -17.91 42.38 46.23
CA LEU A 153 -17.21 42.36 44.93
C LEU A 153 -17.97 43.08 43.82
N VAL A 154 -19.29 42.94 43.77
CA VAL A 154 -20.14 43.65 42.81
C VAL A 154 -20.22 45.15 43.16
N ALA A 155 -20.35 45.49 44.44
CA ALA A 155 -20.42 46.88 44.88
C ALA A 155 -19.11 47.66 44.65
N THR A 156 -17.96 47.00 44.75
CA THR A 156 -16.63 47.59 44.47
C THR A 156 -16.26 47.58 42.98
N GLY A 157 -17.11 46.99 42.13
CA GLY A 157 -16.85 46.87 40.69
C GLY A 157 -15.79 45.81 40.32
N GLN A 158 -15.35 44.99 41.29
CA GLN A 158 -14.37 43.92 41.08
C GLN A 158 -14.96 42.73 40.30
N VAL A 159 -16.27 42.52 40.39
CA VAL A 159 -17.00 41.50 39.63
C VAL A 159 -18.06 42.17 38.77
N THR A 160 -18.04 41.86 37.48
CA THR A 160 -19.08 42.26 36.53
C THR A 160 -20.07 41.12 36.29
N THR A 161 -21.26 41.43 35.78
CA THR A 161 -22.28 40.42 35.41
C THR A 161 -21.76 39.41 34.40
N GLN A 162 -20.90 39.83 33.47
CA GLN A 162 -20.26 38.93 32.50
C GLN A 162 -19.30 37.96 33.19
N MET A 163 -18.44 38.48 34.06
CA MET A 163 -17.49 37.66 34.82
C MET A 163 -18.22 36.67 35.72
N HIS A 164 -19.31 37.09 36.37
CA HIS A 164 -20.16 36.20 37.16
C HIS A 164 -20.76 35.09 36.30
N GLY A 165 -21.34 35.42 35.13
CA GLY A 165 -21.88 34.42 34.20
C GLY A 165 -20.83 33.43 33.68
N GLN A 166 -19.63 33.91 33.34
CA GLN A 166 -18.51 33.07 32.91
C GLN A 166 -18.04 32.14 34.04
N VAL A 167 -17.76 32.66 35.22
CA VAL A 167 -17.31 31.86 36.37
C VAL A 167 -18.37 30.85 36.80
N TRP A 168 -19.64 31.23 36.75
CA TRP A 168 -20.75 30.33 36.97
C TRP A 168 -20.69 29.13 36.00
N ALA A 169 -20.54 29.37 34.70
CA ALA A 169 -20.40 28.30 33.71
C ALA A 169 -19.15 27.45 33.96
N MET A 170 -18.02 28.05 34.35
CA MET A 170 -16.79 27.31 34.66
C MET A 170 -16.98 26.33 35.83
N VAL A 171 -17.60 26.79 36.92
CA VAL A 171 -17.83 25.98 38.13
C VAL A 171 -18.86 24.88 37.86
N ARG A 172 -19.96 25.20 37.17
CA ARG A 172 -20.97 24.22 36.75
C ARG A 172 -20.37 23.11 35.89
N ASP A 173 -19.55 23.49 34.91
CA ASP A 173 -18.98 22.53 33.97
C ASP A 173 -17.90 21.67 34.67
N ASN A 174 -17.12 22.25 35.60
CA ASN A 174 -16.20 21.48 36.44
C ASN A 174 -16.92 20.44 37.31
N ASP A 175 -18.03 20.82 37.95
CA ASP A 175 -18.86 19.90 38.74
C ASP A 175 -19.44 18.76 37.88
N THR A 176 -19.95 19.09 36.68
CA THR A 176 -20.53 18.10 35.75
C THR A 176 -19.48 17.11 35.25
N LEU A 177 -18.38 17.62 34.71
CA LEU A 177 -17.36 16.82 34.05
C LEU A 177 -16.49 16.03 35.03
N SER A 178 -16.25 16.56 36.24
CA SER A 178 -15.50 15.82 37.26
C SER A 178 -16.32 14.67 37.84
N ALA A 179 -17.65 14.79 37.91
CA ALA A 179 -18.53 13.72 38.39
C ALA A 179 -18.67 12.56 37.39
N GLN A 180 -18.70 12.84 36.08
CA GLN A 180 -18.75 11.82 35.03
C GLN A 180 -17.50 10.92 35.01
N ASN A 181 -16.34 11.46 35.42
CA ASN A 181 -15.07 10.72 35.49
C ASN A 181 -14.95 9.78 36.71
N ALA A 182 -15.95 9.71 37.61
CA ALA A 182 -15.86 9.05 38.92
C ALA A 182 -16.81 7.84 39.11
N GLU A 183 -17.15 7.10 38.04
CA GLU A 183 -18.04 5.90 38.01
C GLU A 183 -19.56 6.18 37.88
N THR A 184 -20.07 6.02 36.65
CA THR A 184 -21.22 5.17 36.22
C THR A 184 -21.76 5.72 34.89
N GLY A 185 -21.87 4.86 33.88
CA GLY A 185 -22.32 5.19 32.52
C GLY A 185 -23.81 5.53 32.40
N GLN A 186 -24.31 6.49 33.18
CA GLN A 186 -25.62 7.10 32.97
C GLN A 186 -25.44 8.53 32.45
N SER A 187 -25.89 8.74 31.22
CA SER A 187 -25.98 10.06 30.60
C SER A 187 -26.89 10.98 31.43
N PRO A 188 -26.50 12.24 31.72
CA PRO A 188 -27.39 13.20 32.34
C PRO A 188 -28.44 13.64 31.30
N SER A 189 -29.54 12.89 31.21
CA SER A 189 -30.73 13.31 30.46
C SER A 189 -31.22 14.66 30.97
N LEU A 190 -31.70 15.52 30.06
CA LEU A 190 -32.34 16.83 30.30
C LEU A 190 -32.66 17.10 31.78
N MET A 191 -31.77 17.81 32.46
CA MET A 191 -32.06 18.28 33.81
C MET A 191 -33.26 19.23 33.74
N SER A 192 -34.32 18.92 34.49
CA SER A 192 -35.44 19.85 34.69
C SER A 192 -34.91 21.19 35.20
N ALA A 193 -35.51 22.30 34.76
CA ALA A 193 -35.14 23.66 35.18
C ALA A 193 -35.06 23.81 36.72
N VAL A 194 -35.91 23.08 37.46
CA VAL A 194 -35.90 23.02 38.93
C VAL A 194 -34.60 22.42 39.47
N ARG A 195 -34.09 21.34 38.86
CA ARG A 195 -32.82 20.72 39.26
C ARG A 195 -31.61 21.59 38.95
N GLU A 196 -31.65 22.39 37.87
CA GLU A 196 -30.61 23.37 37.56
C GLU A 196 -30.58 24.50 38.60
N ILE A 197 -31.74 25.02 39.02
CA ILE A 197 -31.85 26.06 40.06
C ILE A 197 -31.26 25.56 41.40
N ASP A 198 -31.64 24.35 41.84
CA ASP A 198 -31.10 23.73 43.06
C ASP A 198 -29.58 23.60 42.98
N ARG A 199 -29.07 23.16 41.82
CA ARG A 199 -27.64 23.06 41.56
C ARG A 199 -26.95 24.43 41.62
N ARG A 200 -27.60 25.50 41.17
CA ARG A 200 -27.08 26.88 41.31
C ARG A 200 -26.90 27.31 42.74
N ALA A 201 -27.92 27.08 43.56
CA ALA A 201 -27.86 27.36 44.98
C ALA A 201 -26.72 26.57 45.65
N HIS A 202 -26.55 25.29 45.28
CA HIS A 202 -25.51 24.42 45.82
C HIS A 202 -24.09 24.85 45.45
N LEU A 203 -23.83 25.15 44.17
CA LEU A 203 -22.50 25.52 43.67
C LEU A 203 -22.11 26.98 43.92
N TYR A 204 -22.99 27.77 44.53
CA TYR A 204 -22.77 29.20 44.71
C TYR A 204 -21.52 29.52 45.55
N ARG A 205 -21.23 28.73 46.58
CA ARG A 205 -20.03 28.92 47.41
C ARG A 205 -18.74 28.80 46.59
N ALA A 206 -18.67 27.77 45.74
CA ALA A 206 -17.54 27.58 44.84
C ALA A 206 -17.46 28.71 43.80
N THR A 207 -18.60 29.13 43.25
CA THR A 207 -18.70 30.26 42.31
C THR A 207 -18.13 31.55 42.90
N VAL A 208 -18.56 31.93 44.10
CA VAL A 208 -18.04 33.13 44.78
C VAL A 208 -16.55 32.98 45.10
N ARG A 209 -16.09 31.79 45.49
CA ARG A 209 -14.66 31.56 45.75
C ARG A 209 -13.81 31.77 44.50
N VAL A 210 -14.24 31.24 43.36
CA VAL A 210 -13.55 31.46 42.07
C VAL A 210 -13.61 32.93 41.67
N LEU A 211 -14.75 33.60 41.86
CA LEU A 211 -14.85 35.04 41.62
C LEU A 211 -13.84 35.84 42.44
N GLN A 212 -13.70 35.56 43.74
CA GLN A 212 -12.71 36.22 44.60
C GLN A 212 -11.27 36.00 44.10
N ILE A 213 -10.98 34.82 43.57
CA ILE A 213 -9.65 34.47 43.06
C ILE A 213 -9.38 35.22 41.76
N LEU A 214 -10.29 35.16 40.79
CA LEU A 214 -10.14 35.79 39.49
C LEU A 214 -10.25 37.33 39.54
N SER A 215 -10.96 37.88 40.53
CA SER A 215 -11.05 39.33 40.73
C SER A 215 -9.84 39.90 41.48
N ASN A 216 -8.91 39.05 41.92
CA ASN A 216 -7.69 39.49 42.59
C ASN A 216 -6.61 39.82 41.53
N HIS A 217 -6.29 41.11 41.42
CA HIS A 217 -5.29 41.60 40.47
C HIS A 217 -3.90 40.98 40.68
N SER A 218 -3.50 40.67 41.91
CA SER A 218 -2.19 40.08 42.19
C SER A 218 -2.09 38.64 41.65
N HIS A 219 -3.15 37.84 41.77
CA HIS A 219 -3.18 36.50 41.17
C HIS A 219 -3.10 36.60 39.65
N CYS A 220 -3.94 37.43 39.03
CA CYS A 220 -3.97 37.59 37.58
C CYS A 220 -2.65 38.13 37.02
N ALA A 221 -2.03 39.11 37.69
CA ALA A 221 -0.73 39.65 37.29
C ALA A 221 0.38 38.60 37.34
N ARG A 222 0.42 37.80 38.41
CA ARG A 222 1.37 36.68 38.54
C ARG A 222 1.17 35.63 37.45
N TRP A 223 -0.08 35.19 37.27
CA TRP A 223 -0.42 34.21 36.23
C TRP A 223 -0.14 34.72 34.83
N ARG A 224 -0.18 36.02 34.57
CA ARG A 224 0.10 36.59 33.25
C ARG A 224 1.55 36.38 32.79
N THR A 225 2.51 36.37 33.72
CA THR A 225 3.94 36.32 33.39
C THR A 225 4.57 34.96 33.63
N GLN A 226 3.81 34.00 34.18
CA GLN A 226 4.31 32.67 34.54
C GLN A 226 4.57 31.78 33.32
N SER A 227 5.46 30.80 33.45
CA SER A 227 5.68 29.76 32.43
C SER A 227 4.42 28.89 32.26
N ALA A 228 4.19 28.35 31.06
CA ALA A 228 3.06 27.47 30.80
C ALA A 228 3.07 26.18 31.65
N ALA A 229 4.27 25.71 32.03
CA ALA A 229 4.45 24.51 32.85
C ALA A 229 4.01 24.74 34.32
N ASP A 230 4.39 25.88 34.90
CA ASP A 230 4.09 26.17 36.30
C ASP A 230 2.67 26.74 36.50
N LEU A 231 2.10 27.33 35.46
CA LEU A 231 0.80 28.00 35.50
C LEU A 231 -0.32 27.08 36.00
N ARG A 232 -0.42 25.86 35.45
CA ARG A 232 -1.46 24.88 35.82
C ARG A 232 -1.39 24.50 37.29
N LEU A 233 -0.17 24.27 37.79
CA LEU A 233 0.07 23.92 39.18
C LEU A 233 -0.29 25.07 40.12
N ASP A 234 0.10 26.31 39.79
CA ASP A 234 -0.21 27.48 40.62
C ASP A 234 -1.71 27.81 40.60
N ILE A 235 -2.38 27.72 39.44
CA ILE A 235 -3.84 27.87 39.36
C ILE A 235 -4.53 26.82 40.23
N LYS A 236 -4.14 25.53 40.10
CA LYS A 236 -4.71 24.44 40.90
C LYS A 236 -4.53 24.66 42.40
N ALA A 237 -3.31 25.03 42.83
CA ALA A 237 -3.00 25.33 44.23
C ALA A 237 -3.80 26.53 44.75
N THR A 238 -3.94 27.59 43.95
CA THR A 238 -4.69 28.81 44.33
C THR A 238 -6.20 28.55 44.41
N LEU A 239 -6.74 27.73 43.50
CA LEU A 239 -8.15 27.32 43.49
C LEU A 239 -8.49 26.48 44.73
N GLY A 240 -7.65 25.51 45.08
CA GLY A 240 -7.79 24.71 46.30
C GLY A 240 -8.99 23.75 46.31
N PHE A 241 -9.53 23.38 45.15
CA PHE A 241 -10.56 22.33 45.03
C PHE A 241 -9.92 20.98 44.68
N THR A 242 -10.42 19.89 45.27
CA THR A 242 -9.91 18.53 45.10
C THR A 242 -10.02 18.03 43.64
N ASN A 243 -11.12 18.34 42.95
CA ASN A 243 -11.35 18.04 41.53
C ASN A 243 -11.48 19.35 40.74
N SER A 244 -10.35 19.97 40.38
CA SER A 244 -10.30 21.28 39.72
C SER A 244 -9.73 21.24 38.30
N ASP A 245 -9.40 20.08 37.74
CA ASP A 245 -8.66 20.02 36.48
C ASP A 245 -9.42 20.64 35.29
N VAL A 246 -10.75 20.48 35.24
CA VAL A 246 -11.61 21.12 34.26
C VAL A 246 -11.64 22.64 34.48
N LEU A 247 -11.78 23.06 35.75
CA LEU A 247 -11.77 24.46 36.14
C LEU A 247 -10.43 25.14 35.82
N VAL A 248 -9.30 24.45 36.00
CA VAL A 248 -7.95 24.93 35.66
C VAL A 248 -7.87 25.25 34.17
N GLU A 249 -8.24 24.33 33.29
CA GLU A 249 -8.20 24.57 31.83
C GLU A 249 -9.17 25.68 31.40
N ARG A 250 -10.33 25.83 32.06
CA ARG A 250 -11.24 26.95 31.80
C ARG A 250 -10.68 28.30 32.25
N VAL A 251 -9.94 28.33 33.36
CA VAL A 251 -9.21 29.54 33.78
C VAL A 251 -8.10 29.86 32.80
N ILE A 252 -7.38 28.86 32.26
CA ILE A 252 -6.36 29.07 31.22
C ILE A 252 -6.99 29.64 29.95
N LEU A 253 -8.10 29.07 29.48
CA LEU A 253 -8.84 29.60 28.32
C LEU A 253 -9.24 31.07 28.54
N TRP A 254 -9.68 31.43 29.75
CA TRP A 254 -10.02 32.80 30.13
C TRP A 254 -8.80 33.73 30.22
N LEU A 255 -7.64 33.23 30.64
CA LEU A 255 -6.38 33.99 30.71
C LEU A 255 -5.69 34.19 29.35
N ARG A 256 -6.00 33.35 28.36
CA ARG A 256 -5.34 33.32 27.04
C ARG A 256 -5.25 34.68 26.33
N PRO A 257 -6.28 35.57 26.35
CA PRO A 257 -6.16 36.96 25.90
C PRO A 257 -4.98 37.74 26.48
N LEU A 258 -4.68 37.51 27.75
CA LEU A 258 -3.67 38.26 28.50
C LEU A 258 -2.27 37.62 28.39
N ARG A 259 -2.19 36.39 27.91
CA ARG A 259 -0.99 35.55 27.86
C ARG A 259 -0.59 35.24 26.42
N ARG A 260 -0.06 36.27 25.75
CA ARG A 260 0.43 36.19 24.37
C ARG A 260 1.87 36.65 24.29
N HIS A 261 2.59 36.12 23.31
CA HIS A 261 3.93 36.59 22.94
C HIS A 261 3.95 37.04 21.48
N THR A 262 4.74 38.07 21.24
CA THR A 262 4.87 38.68 19.93
C THR A 262 5.91 37.92 19.11
N ILE A 263 5.48 37.29 18.02
CA ILE A 263 6.38 36.71 17.01
C ILE A 263 6.67 37.81 15.97
N PRO A 264 7.92 38.27 15.83
CA PRO A 264 8.26 39.27 14.84
C PRO A 264 8.13 38.66 13.43
N THR A 265 7.38 39.32 12.56
CA THR A 265 7.33 39.00 11.12
C THR A 265 7.81 40.20 10.32
N LYS A 266 8.11 39.99 9.03
CA LYS A 266 8.58 41.06 8.14
C LYS A 266 7.61 42.25 8.01
N PHE A 267 6.30 42.04 8.18
CA PHE A 267 5.28 43.07 7.93
C PHE A 267 4.43 43.41 9.16
N ARG A 268 3.81 42.41 9.81
CA ARG A 268 2.98 42.60 11.01
C ARG A 268 3.23 41.48 12.01
N PRO A 269 3.66 41.80 13.24
CA PRO A 269 3.92 40.76 14.23
C PRO A 269 2.65 39.95 14.52
N LEU A 270 2.85 38.69 14.91
CA LEU A 270 1.78 37.80 15.33
C LEU A 270 1.72 37.73 16.85
N GLU A 271 0.53 37.62 17.39
CA GLU A 271 0.29 37.51 18.83
C GLU A 271 -0.10 36.07 19.16
N ALA A 272 0.92 35.23 19.32
CA ALA A 272 0.77 33.79 19.54
C ALA A 272 0.45 33.49 21.01
N ALA A 273 -0.40 32.49 21.22
CA ALA A 273 -0.79 32.10 22.57
C ALA A 273 0.42 31.47 23.30
N LEU A 274 0.62 31.81 24.57
CA LEU A 274 1.66 31.18 25.40
C LEU A 274 1.26 29.79 25.88
N ASP A 275 -0.04 29.49 25.91
CA ASP A 275 -0.58 28.25 26.46
C ASP A 275 -1.56 27.60 25.46
N THR A 276 -1.33 26.32 25.19
CA THR A 276 -2.31 25.44 24.55
C THR A 276 -3.34 25.00 25.60
N VAL A 277 -4.63 24.98 25.21
CA VAL A 277 -5.74 24.55 26.08
C VAL A 277 -6.08 23.09 25.80
N ASP A 278 -6.21 22.27 26.84
CA ASP A 278 -6.69 20.88 26.73
C ASP A 278 -8.21 20.87 26.50
N VAL A 279 -8.60 21.13 25.25
CA VAL A 279 -10.00 21.25 24.83
C VAL A 279 -10.85 20.02 25.17
N PRO A 280 -10.40 18.77 24.92
CA PRO A 280 -11.14 17.58 25.34
C PRO A 280 -11.50 17.55 26.83
N ARG A 281 -10.68 18.16 27.69
CA ARG A 281 -10.93 18.21 29.14
C ARG A 281 -12.04 19.16 29.54
N ILE A 282 -12.35 20.19 28.74
CA ILE A 282 -13.34 21.23 29.07
C ILE A 282 -14.67 21.07 28.34
N LEU A 283 -14.81 20.04 27.49
CA LEU A 283 -16.00 19.74 26.71
C LEU A 283 -16.63 18.43 27.13
N ASP A 284 -17.88 18.50 27.57
CA ASP A 284 -18.77 17.34 27.67
C ASP A 284 -19.35 17.00 26.30
N THR A 285 -18.79 16.01 25.60
CA THR A 285 -19.31 15.59 24.30
C THR A 285 -20.73 15.01 24.34
N THR A 286 -21.26 14.73 25.54
CA THR A 286 -22.65 14.29 25.76
C THR A 286 -23.61 15.45 26.05
N ALA A 287 -23.09 16.66 26.31
CA ALA A 287 -23.89 17.86 26.50
C ALA A 287 -24.36 18.45 25.17
N ASN A 288 -25.45 19.22 25.23
CA ASN A 288 -26.03 19.88 24.06
C ASN A 288 -25.23 21.14 23.66
N TYR A 289 -24.00 20.96 23.15
CA TYR A 289 -23.22 22.04 22.57
C TYR A 289 -23.67 22.38 21.15
N PRO A 290 -23.39 23.61 20.66
CA PRO A 290 -23.56 23.95 19.26
C PRO A 290 -22.88 22.93 18.35
N LEU A 291 -23.55 22.53 17.26
CA LEU A 291 -23.06 21.50 16.33
C LEU A 291 -21.64 21.76 15.82
N TRP A 292 -21.25 23.03 15.67
CA TRP A 292 -19.91 23.37 15.21
C TRP A 292 -18.81 23.01 16.21
N ILE A 293 -19.08 23.11 17.52
CA ILE A 293 -18.16 22.66 18.58
C ILE A 293 -18.09 21.14 18.57
N LEU A 294 -19.23 20.46 18.44
CA LEU A 294 -19.25 18.99 18.40
C LEU A 294 -18.46 18.41 17.22
N ARG A 295 -18.51 19.08 16.06
CA ARG A 295 -17.77 18.65 14.86
C ARG A 295 -16.29 19.00 14.91
N HIS A 296 -15.95 20.18 15.40
CA HIS A 296 -14.57 20.62 15.50
C HIS A 296 -14.25 21.21 16.88
N PRO A 297 -14.13 20.34 17.92
CA PRO A 297 -13.98 20.77 19.31
C PRO A 297 -12.85 21.78 19.53
N LYS A 298 -11.68 21.53 18.90
CA LYS A 298 -10.48 22.36 19.06
C LYS A 298 -10.69 23.83 18.66
N ALA A 299 -11.62 24.14 17.75
CA ALA A 299 -11.89 25.52 17.35
C ALA A 299 -12.33 26.42 18.50
N ILE A 300 -12.86 25.87 19.61
CA ILE A 300 -13.23 26.68 20.78
C ILE A 300 -12.04 27.39 21.41
N SER A 301 -10.84 26.80 21.34
CA SER A 301 -9.62 27.42 21.85
C SER A 301 -9.18 28.59 20.94
N GLU A 302 -9.56 28.56 19.67
CA GLU A 302 -9.23 29.58 18.67
C GLU A 302 -10.22 30.77 18.68
N TRP A 303 -11.30 30.73 19.48
CA TRP A 303 -12.22 31.86 19.56
C TRP A 303 -11.51 33.10 20.11
N ASP A 304 -11.53 34.21 19.36
CA ASP A 304 -10.89 35.45 19.82
C ASP A 304 -11.80 36.18 20.82
N TRP A 305 -11.55 35.96 22.11
CA TRP A 305 -12.33 36.54 23.20
C TRP A 305 -12.19 38.06 23.34
N ASP A 306 -11.19 38.68 22.71
CA ASP A 306 -10.98 40.13 22.75
C ASP A 306 -11.72 40.85 21.62
N ARG A 307 -11.69 40.27 20.42
CA ARG A 307 -12.29 40.89 19.22
C ARG A 307 -13.76 40.56 19.05
N ASN A 308 -14.22 39.42 19.55
CA ASN A 308 -15.65 39.10 19.54
C ASN A 308 -16.38 39.84 20.66
N PRO A 309 -17.58 40.39 20.40
CA PRO A 309 -18.30 41.14 21.42
C PRO A 309 -18.70 40.23 22.60
N PRO A 310 -18.61 40.72 23.86
CA PRO A 310 -19.01 40.00 25.06
C PRO A 310 -20.42 39.40 25.06
N THR A 311 -21.33 39.99 24.29
CA THR A 311 -22.71 39.54 24.12
C THR A 311 -22.82 38.30 23.25
N ARG A 312 -21.76 37.93 22.54
CA ARG A 312 -21.70 36.75 21.67
C ARG A 312 -21.04 35.60 22.40
N ASP A 313 -21.88 34.72 22.90
CA ASP A 313 -21.46 33.52 23.60
C ASP A 313 -21.09 32.39 22.61
N PRO A 314 -19.83 31.94 22.53
CA PRO A 314 -19.46 30.84 21.64
C PRO A 314 -20.08 29.50 22.07
N TRP A 315 -20.52 29.38 23.33
CA TRP A 315 -21.21 28.19 23.83
C TRP A 315 -22.70 28.15 23.40
N SER A 316 -23.21 29.22 22.79
CA SER A 316 -24.60 29.32 22.33
C SER A 316 -24.79 28.81 20.90
N GLY A 317 -25.92 28.13 20.65
CA GLY A 317 -26.33 27.71 19.31
C GLY A 317 -26.93 28.83 18.46
N VAL A 318 -27.03 30.04 19.01
CA VAL A 318 -27.59 31.23 18.35
C VAL A 318 -26.49 31.93 17.54
N ASP A 319 -26.86 32.52 16.41
CA ASP A 319 -25.96 33.40 15.63
C ASP A 319 -24.70 32.73 15.04
N VAL A 320 -24.79 31.43 14.70
CA VAL A 320 -23.66 30.63 14.18
C VAL A 320 -23.31 30.90 12.71
N SER A 321 -24.14 31.65 11.97
CA SER A 321 -23.93 31.95 10.55
C SER A 321 -23.15 33.24 10.30
N HIS A 322 -23.16 34.19 11.23
CA HIS A 322 -22.40 35.44 11.09
C HIS A 322 -20.91 35.22 11.37
N LYS A 323 -20.05 36.01 10.73
CA LYS A 323 -18.59 35.94 10.93
C LYS A 323 -18.22 36.27 12.38
N ALA A 324 -17.30 35.51 12.93
CA ALA A 324 -16.63 35.74 14.21
C ALA A 324 -15.12 35.79 13.97
N TRP A 325 -14.41 36.42 14.90
CA TRP A 325 -12.95 36.46 14.90
C TRP A 325 -12.36 35.21 15.53
N TRP A 326 -11.32 34.67 14.89
CA TRP A 326 -10.56 33.52 15.34
C TRP A 326 -9.09 33.89 15.41
N LEU A 327 -8.38 33.25 16.32
CA LEU A 327 -6.95 33.40 16.55
C LEU A 327 -6.35 32.04 16.89
N CYS A 328 -5.51 31.52 16.00
CA CYS A 328 -4.85 30.24 16.26
C CYS A 328 -3.73 30.36 17.30
N GLU A 329 -3.16 29.22 17.68
CA GLU A 329 -2.05 29.14 18.63
C GLU A 329 -0.79 29.88 18.12
N GLU A 330 -0.53 29.83 16.82
CA GLU A 330 0.56 30.56 16.13
C GLU A 330 0.29 32.07 15.92
N GLY A 331 -0.87 32.57 16.37
CA GLY A 331 -1.20 33.99 16.37
C GLY A 331 -1.81 34.53 15.06
N HIS A 332 -2.11 33.69 14.07
CA HIS A 332 -2.84 34.13 12.88
C HIS A 332 -4.29 34.46 13.23
N SER A 333 -4.76 35.64 12.81
CA SER A 333 -6.15 36.07 13.05
C SER A 333 -6.97 36.13 11.77
N TRP A 334 -8.20 35.63 11.80
CA TRP A 334 -9.10 35.65 10.65
C TRP A 334 -10.57 35.69 11.03
N GLU A 335 -11.43 36.02 10.07
CA GLU A 335 -12.87 35.98 10.23
C GLU A 335 -13.49 34.78 9.50
N ALA A 336 -14.27 33.99 10.22
CA ALA A 336 -15.09 32.91 9.67
C ALA A 336 -16.37 32.76 10.50
N SER A 337 -17.46 32.24 9.93
CA SER A 337 -18.62 31.93 10.76
C SER A 337 -18.36 30.66 11.59
N PRO A 338 -18.93 30.55 12.81
CA PRO A 338 -18.88 29.31 13.59
C PRO A 338 -19.35 28.09 12.79
N HIS A 339 -20.39 28.27 11.97
CA HIS A 339 -20.89 27.23 11.07
C HIS A 339 -19.80 26.71 10.12
N VAL A 340 -19.07 27.61 9.44
CA VAL A 340 -17.98 27.24 8.52
C VAL A 340 -16.83 26.60 9.27
N ARG A 341 -16.46 27.12 10.45
CA ARG A 341 -15.40 26.52 11.28
C ARG A 341 -15.75 25.10 11.73
N GLY A 342 -17.03 24.82 12.01
CA GLY A 342 -17.50 23.48 12.36
C GLY A 342 -17.40 22.45 11.23
N PHE A 343 -17.29 22.89 9.97
CA PHE A 343 -17.09 22.00 8.82
C PHE A 343 -15.64 22.01 8.30
N ALA A 344 -14.77 22.84 8.85
CA ALA A 344 -13.39 22.87 8.43
C ALA A 344 -12.71 21.54 8.80
N GLU A 345 -12.23 20.81 7.79
CA GLU A 345 -11.45 19.58 7.97
C GLU A 345 -10.03 19.86 8.48
N THR A 346 -9.64 21.14 8.48
CA THR A 346 -8.31 21.60 8.86
C THR A 346 -8.39 22.75 9.86
N ASN A 347 -7.34 22.85 10.69
CA ASN A 347 -7.11 23.99 11.57
C ASN A 347 -6.82 25.27 10.76
N CYS A 348 -6.29 26.31 11.42
CA CYS A 348 -5.82 27.55 10.79
C CYS A 348 -5.26 27.36 9.36
N SER A 349 -5.89 28.02 8.37
CA SER A 349 -5.54 27.92 6.95
C SER A 349 -4.13 28.42 6.64
N TYR A 350 -3.62 29.37 7.44
CA TYR A 350 -2.27 29.90 7.30
C TYR A 350 -1.21 28.89 7.78
N CYS A 351 -1.44 28.20 8.90
CA CYS A 351 -0.49 27.23 9.48
C CYS A 351 -0.28 26.01 8.56
N ILE A 352 -1.35 25.53 7.94
CA ILE A 352 -1.31 24.39 7.01
C ILE A 352 -0.87 24.80 5.59
N GLY A 353 -0.64 26.10 5.37
CA GLY A 353 -0.23 26.64 4.09
C GLY A 353 -1.32 26.67 3.02
N MET A 354 -2.61 26.51 3.34
CA MET A 354 -3.69 26.73 2.37
C MET A 354 -3.84 28.21 2.01
N ASP A 355 -3.56 29.08 2.97
CA ASP A 355 -3.52 30.54 2.80
C ASP A 355 -2.14 31.07 3.21
N PHE A 356 -1.85 32.34 2.91
CA PHE A 356 -0.56 32.96 3.22
C PHE A 356 -0.69 34.08 4.24
N TRP A 357 0.31 34.17 5.12
CA TRP A 357 0.50 35.31 6.01
C TRP A 357 1.82 36.00 5.65
N PRO A 358 1.79 37.23 5.11
CA PRO A 358 3.01 37.95 4.72
C PRO A 358 3.99 38.09 5.89
N GLY A 359 5.23 37.71 5.65
CA GLY A 359 6.31 37.72 6.63
C GLY A 359 6.38 36.48 7.51
N HIS A 360 5.50 35.49 7.35
CA HIS A 360 5.49 34.26 8.16
C HIS A 360 5.31 33.00 7.32
N THR A 361 4.22 32.85 6.58
CA THR A 361 3.88 31.61 5.83
C THR A 361 3.83 31.79 4.31
N ASP A 362 4.18 32.97 3.81
CA ASP A 362 4.30 33.25 2.38
C ASP A 362 5.57 32.63 1.75
N LEU A 363 5.56 32.53 0.42
CA LEU A 363 6.66 32.01 -0.37
C LEU A 363 7.97 32.77 -0.13
N GLY A 364 7.92 34.10 -0.11
CA GLY A 364 9.11 34.94 0.06
C GLY A 364 9.80 34.77 1.40
N THR A 365 9.06 34.42 2.46
CA THR A 365 9.62 34.13 3.78
C THR A 365 10.07 32.67 3.91
N LEU A 366 9.26 31.70 3.48
CA LEU A 366 9.57 30.28 3.69
C LEU A 366 10.58 29.70 2.68
N ARG A 367 10.60 30.22 1.45
CA ARG A 367 11.48 29.73 0.35
C ARG A 367 12.09 30.91 -0.41
N PRO A 368 13.00 31.68 0.23
CA PRO A 368 13.65 32.81 -0.40
C PRO A 368 14.49 32.42 -1.63
N ASP A 369 15.02 31.19 -1.66
CA ASP A 369 15.72 30.58 -2.78
C ASP A 369 14.83 30.49 -4.03
N ILE A 370 13.60 29.99 -3.87
CA ILE A 370 12.62 29.88 -4.96
C ILE A 370 12.01 31.24 -5.28
N ALA A 371 11.77 32.09 -4.28
CA ALA A 371 11.28 33.44 -4.48
C ALA A 371 12.23 34.29 -5.35
N ALA A 372 13.53 34.02 -5.33
CA ALA A 372 14.51 34.67 -6.20
C ALA A 372 14.33 34.33 -7.69
N GLU A 373 13.67 33.21 -8.00
CA GLU A 373 13.32 32.80 -9.37
C GLU A 373 11.97 33.39 -9.84
N TRP A 374 11.31 34.22 -9.03
CA TRP A 374 10.09 34.90 -9.43
C TRP A 374 10.37 35.88 -10.57
N ASP A 375 9.64 35.76 -11.68
CA ASP A 375 9.80 36.71 -12.78
C ASP A 375 9.21 38.08 -12.39
N THR A 376 10.08 39.05 -12.22
CA THR A 376 9.75 40.44 -11.85
C THR A 376 9.53 41.34 -13.05
N THR A 377 9.62 40.81 -14.28
CA THR A 377 9.33 41.59 -15.49
C THR A 377 7.90 42.12 -15.44
N SER A 378 7.73 43.39 -15.84
CA SER A 378 6.42 44.02 -15.87
C SER A 378 5.41 43.17 -16.66
N GLY A 379 4.29 42.83 -16.02
CA GLY A 379 3.24 42.01 -16.61
C GLY A 379 3.48 40.49 -16.57
N ALA A 380 4.65 40.00 -16.15
CA ALA A 380 4.91 38.56 -16.07
C ALA A 380 4.08 37.88 -14.98
N ASN A 381 3.91 38.53 -13.83
CA ASN A 381 3.18 38.00 -12.69
C ASN A 381 2.30 39.06 -12.01
N ARG A 382 1.16 38.62 -11.46
CA ARG A 382 0.32 39.45 -10.59
C ARG A 382 0.76 39.28 -9.12
N GLY A 383 1.15 40.37 -8.48
CA GLY A 383 1.64 40.39 -7.10
C GLY A 383 3.09 39.90 -6.98
N ASP A 384 3.51 39.62 -5.74
CA ASP A 384 4.89 39.30 -5.40
C ASP A 384 4.98 38.02 -4.53
N PRO A 385 6.19 37.48 -4.28
CA PRO A 385 6.39 36.28 -3.47
C PRO A 385 5.86 36.35 -2.03
N HIS A 386 5.66 37.55 -1.47
CA HIS A 386 5.10 37.70 -0.11
C HIS A 386 3.57 37.65 -0.08
N HIS A 387 2.92 37.52 -1.24
CA HIS A 387 1.47 37.46 -1.38
C HIS A 387 0.98 36.16 -2.03
N VAL A 388 1.66 35.05 -1.74
CA VAL A 388 1.28 33.71 -2.20
C VAL A 388 1.82 32.67 -1.24
N SER A 389 1.04 31.60 -1.00
CA SER A 389 1.48 30.47 -0.19
C SER A 389 2.40 29.54 -0.99
N VAL A 390 3.35 28.90 -0.31
CA VAL A 390 4.20 27.85 -0.87
C VAL A 390 3.42 26.68 -1.46
N THR A 391 2.19 26.39 -1.03
CA THR A 391 1.39 25.27 -1.57
C THR A 391 0.46 25.68 -2.72
N SER A 392 0.51 26.96 -3.13
CA SER A 392 -0.45 27.49 -4.10
C SER A 392 -0.37 26.76 -5.45
N ALA A 393 -1.54 26.39 -5.97
CA ALA A 393 -1.69 25.89 -7.33
C ALA A 393 -1.65 27.02 -8.40
N ARG A 394 -1.47 28.28 -8.00
CA ARG A 394 -1.38 29.42 -8.91
C ARG A 394 -0.20 29.22 -9.87
N ARG A 395 -0.47 29.27 -11.18
CA ARG A 395 0.56 29.29 -12.22
C ARG A 395 1.13 30.70 -12.33
N ILE A 396 2.44 30.79 -12.24
CA ILE A 396 3.20 32.04 -12.40
C ILE A 396 4.37 31.80 -13.35
N ASN A 397 4.93 32.88 -13.88
CA ASN A 397 6.14 32.86 -14.67
C ASN A 397 7.37 32.89 -13.76
N TRP A 398 8.31 31.98 -14.03
CA TRP A 398 9.58 31.86 -13.34
C TRP A 398 10.71 32.25 -14.28
N ARG A 399 11.78 32.78 -13.72
CA ARG A 399 13.02 33.11 -14.42
C ARG A 399 14.16 32.35 -13.76
N CYS A 400 14.94 31.63 -14.56
CA CYS A 400 16.09 30.89 -14.04
C CYS A 400 17.15 31.89 -13.57
N THR A 401 17.74 31.63 -12.41
CA THR A 401 18.81 32.47 -11.86
C THR A 401 20.16 32.22 -12.53
N ALA A 402 20.36 31.03 -13.12
CA ALA A 402 21.61 30.65 -13.77
C ALA A 402 21.67 31.00 -15.28
N ARG A 403 20.51 31.11 -15.94
CA ARG A 403 20.38 31.40 -17.39
C ARG A 403 19.12 32.22 -17.63
N GLU A 404 19.00 32.90 -18.77
CA GLU A 404 17.84 33.78 -19.08
C GLU A 404 16.55 33.02 -19.50
N HIS A 405 16.36 31.78 -19.02
CA HIS A 405 15.17 31.01 -19.33
C HIS A 405 13.96 31.51 -18.53
N THR A 406 12.81 31.63 -19.19
CA THR A 406 11.52 31.89 -18.55
C THR A 406 10.54 30.75 -18.80
N TRP A 407 9.80 30.31 -17.78
CA TRP A 407 8.76 29.28 -17.96
C TRP A 407 7.59 29.45 -16.98
N PRO A 408 6.36 29.09 -17.41
CA PRO A 408 5.22 29.05 -16.50
C PRO A 408 5.19 27.74 -15.70
N ALA A 409 5.04 27.82 -14.38
CA ALA A 409 4.81 26.67 -13.50
C ALA A 409 3.99 27.05 -12.26
N GLN A 410 3.39 26.06 -11.58
CA GLN A 410 2.67 26.28 -10.33
C GLN A 410 3.65 26.53 -9.18
N VAL A 411 3.28 27.38 -8.21
CA VAL A 411 4.12 27.62 -7.00
C VAL A 411 4.44 26.31 -6.29
N ARG A 412 3.43 25.48 -6.00
CA ARG A 412 3.64 24.15 -5.38
C ARG A 412 4.58 23.24 -6.17
N SER A 413 4.62 23.35 -7.50
CA SER A 413 5.54 22.53 -8.30
C SER A 413 7.00 22.90 -8.07
N ARG A 414 7.26 24.16 -7.73
CA ARG A 414 8.61 24.68 -7.47
C ARG A 414 9.04 24.51 -6.02
N THR A 415 8.10 24.56 -5.09
CA THR A 415 8.37 24.51 -3.65
C THR A 415 8.26 23.10 -3.09
N THR A 416 7.10 22.43 -3.22
CA THR A 416 6.84 21.13 -2.59
C THR A 416 7.15 19.95 -3.50
N GLN A 417 7.08 20.13 -4.82
CA GLN A 417 7.50 19.11 -5.81
C GLN A 417 8.92 19.32 -6.34
N GLU A 418 9.57 20.43 -5.95
CA GLU A 418 10.98 20.74 -6.22
C GLU A 418 11.42 20.62 -7.70
N THR A 419 10.51 20.92 -8.63
CA THR A 419 10.85 20.94 -10.06
C THR A 419 11.80 22.10 -10.37
N SER A 420 12.89 21.84 -11.09
CA SER A 420 13.88 22.85 -11.48
C SER A 420 13.53 23.51 -12.84
N CYS A 421 14.41 24.37 -13.34
CA CYS A 421 14.23 24.98 -14.67
C CYS A 421 14.19 23.87 -15.75
N PRO A 422 13.10 23.74 -16.53
CA PRO A 422 12.91 22.61 -17.45
C PRO A 422 13.91 22.59 -18.61
N TYR A 423 14.51 23.74 -18.93
CA TYR A 423 15.55 23.84 -19.96
C TYR A 423 16.91 23.39 -19.43
N CYS A 424 17.27 23.79 -18.20
CA CYS A 424 18.54 23.40 -17.58
C CYS A 424 18.54 21.91 -17.18
N SER A 425 17.39 21.35 -16.82
CA SER A 425 17.25 19.91 -16.54
C SER A 425 17.19 19.03 -17.78
N GLY A 426 17.16 19.61 -18.99
CA GLY A 426 17.00 18.87 -20.24
C GLY A 426 15.60 18.32 -20.51
N SER A 427 14.59 18.71 -19.71
CA SER A 427 13.20 18.29 -19.89
C SER A 427 12.48 19.05 -21.01
N ARG A 428 13.00 20.21 -21.41
CA ARG A 428 12.59 20.98 -22.60
C ARG A 428 13.82 21.31 -23.44
N ALA A 429 13.66 21.22 -24.74
CA ALA A 429 14.70 21.62 -25.67
C ALA A 429 14.84 23.13 -25.75
N ILE A 430 16.06 23.57 -26.01
CA ILE A 430 16.41 24.92 -26.44
C ILE A 430 16.63 24.80 -27.96
N PRO A 431 15.72 25.35 -28.79
CA PRO A 431 15.86 25.30 -30.25
C PRO A 431 17.20 25.89 -30.70
N GLY A 432 17.95 25.14 -31.52
CA GLY A 432 19.28 25.49 -32.02
C GLY A 432 20.45 25.09 -31.11
N GLU A 433 20.19 24.54 -29.92
CA GLU A 433 21.25 24.16 -28.98
C GLU A 433 21.12 22.71 -28.48
N THR A 434 19.95 22.34 -27.95
CA THR A 434 19.75 21.05 -27.25
C THR A 434 18.61 20.21 -27.81
N ASP A 435 17.99 20.67 -28.90
CA ASP A 435 16.91 19.96 -29.57
C ASP A 435 17.39 18.79 -30.43
N LEU A 436 16.46 17.89 -30.76
CA LEU A 436 16.74 16.70 -31.57
C LEU A 436 17.20 17.04 -32.99
N ALA A 437 16.63 18.08 -33.62
CA ALA A 437 17.00 18.47 -34.98
C ALA A 437 18.47 18.90 -35.07
N THR A 438 18.93 19.66 -34.08
CA THR A 438 20.31 20.14 -33.97
C THR A 438 21.29 19.01 -33.65
N LEU A 439 20.97 18.17 -32.65
CA LEU A 439 21.91 17.17 -32.14
C LEU A 439 21.91 15.85 -32.95
N HIS A 440 20.78 15.49 -33.56
CA HIS A 440 20.63 14.26 -34.34
C HIS A 440 19.85 14.50 -35.65
N PRO A 441 20.41 15.26 -36.61
CA PRO A 441 19.72 15.60 -37.87
C PRO A 441 19.30 14.38 -38.69
N GLY A 442 20.05 13.28 -38.63
CA GLY A 442 19.69 12.02 -39.30
C GLY A 442 18.42 11.37 -38.72
N LEU A 443 18.21 11.46 -37.40
CA LEU A 443 16.99 10.96 -36.76
C LEU A 443 15.82 11.92 -36.98
N ALA A 444 16.07 13.24 -36.96
CA ALA A 444 15.04 14.22 -37.30
C ALA A 444 14.49 14.02 -38.72
N ALA A 445 15.30 13.53 -39.66
CA ALA A 445 14.84 13.17 -41.01
C ALA A 445 13.93 11.93 -41.04
N GLU A 446 13.99 11.07 -40.03
CA GLU A 446 13.07 9.93 -39.86
C GLU A 446 11.76 10.31 -39.15
N TRP A 447 11.54 11.59 -38.84
CA TRP A 447 10.33 12.05 -38.16
C TRP A 447 9.11 11.96 -39.08
N ASP A 448 8.03 11.32 -38.63
CA ASP A 448 6.79 11.20 -39.43
C ASP A 448 5.90 12.44 -39.22
N CYS A 449 6.16 13.49 -40.00
CA CYS A 449 5.46 14.78 -39.88
C CYS A 449 3.94 14.71 -40.11
N GLU A 450 3.44 13.70 -40.81
CA GLU A 450 2.02 13.55 -41.10
C GLU A 450 1.25 12.92 -39.94
N ARG A 451 1.91 12.05 -39.16
CA ARG A 451 1.31 11.32 -38.04
C ARG A 451 1.55 11.98 -36.69
N ASN A 452 2.60 12.79 -36.57
CA ASN A 452 2.88 13.53 -35.35
C ASN A 452 2.05 14.81 -35.24
N ASP A 453 1.71 15.17 -34.00
CA ASP A 453 1.08 16.45 -33.70
C ASP A 453 2.01 17.60 -34.12
N SER A 454 1.48 18.56 -34.89
CA SER A 454 2.20 19.76 -35.35
C SER A 454 2.84 20.60 -34.24
N SER A 455 2.38 20.46 -32.99
CA SER A 455 2.96 21.15 -31.82
C SER A 455 4.21 20.47 -31.25
N ILE A 456 4.54 19.26 -31.71
CA ILE A 456 5.72 18.51 -31.29
C ILE A 456 6.60 18.26 -32.52
N THR A 457 7.63 19.06 -32.66
CA THR A 457 8.62 18.95 -33.75
C THR A 457 9.99 18.54 -33.19
N PRO A 458 10.91 18.04 -34.03
CA PRO A 458 12.30 17.76 -33.64
C PRO A 458 13.00 18.94 -32.93
N GLU A 459 12.62 20.18 -33.23
CA GLU A 459 13.17 21.40 -32.61
C GLU A 459 12.61 21.67 -31.19
N THR A 460 11.57 20.96 -30.77
CA THR A 460 10.88 21.16 -29.48
C THR A 460 11.16 20.08 -28.44
N VAL A 461 11.86 19.01 -28.83
CA VAL A 461 12.15 17.85 -27.99
C VAL A 461 13.65 17.60 -27.86
N THR A 462 14.10 17.14 -26.69
CA THR A 462 15.50 16.77 -26.47
C THR A 462 15.74 15.31 -26.91
N PRO A 463 16.99 14.93 -27.24
CA PRO A 463 17.31 13.56 -27.62
C PRO A 463 16.97 12.50 -26.56
N GLY A 464 16.95 12.88 -25.28
CA GLY A 464 16.58 12.01 -24.16
C GLY A 464 15.10 12.06 -23.79
N SER A 465 14.22 12.60 -24.64
CA SER A 465 12.81 12.78 -24.29
C SER A 465 12.03 11.45 -24.28
N ASP A 466 11.23 11.24 -23.24
CA ASP A 466 10.30 10.10 -23.13
C ASP A 466 9.03 10.26 -24.00
N ARG A 467 8.95 11.32 -24.81
CA ARG A 467 7.80 11.52 -25.71
C ARG A 467 7.79 10.46 -26.79
N VAL A 468 6.69 9.72 -26.87
CA VAL A 468 6.43 8.75 -27.94
C VAL A 468 5.90 9.49 -29.16
N VAL A 469 6.59 9.31 -30.29
CA VAL A 469 6.30 9.93 -31.57
C VAL A 469 6.41 8.89 -32.67
N TRP A 470 5.82 9.20 -33.83
CA TRP A 470 5.89 8.38 -35.02
C TRP A 470 7.18 8.63 -35.80
N TRP A 471 7.83 7.54 -36.20
CA TRP A 471 9.03 7.50 -37.01
C TRP A 471 8.73 6.81 -38.33
N ARG A 472 9.35 7.26 -39.41
CA ARG A 472 9.38 6.62 -40.72
C ARG A 472 10.82 6.38 -41.12
N GLY A 473 11.29 5.16 -40.87
CA GLY A 473 12.66 4.76 -41.13
C GLY A 473 12.94 4.50 -42.62
N PRO A 474 14.21 4.24 -42.98
CA PRO A 474 14.62 3.94 -44.36
C PRO A 474 14.03 2.63 -44.90
N CYS A 475 13.45 1.78 -44.05
CA CYS A 475 12.71 0.58 -44.44
C CYS A 475 11.25 0.87 -44.85
N ASP A 476 10.86 2.15 -44.93
CA ASP A 476 9.52 2.64 -45.28
C ASP A 476 8.40 2.21 -44.31
N HIS A 477 8.75 1.56 -43.20
CA HIS A 477 7.81 1.29 -42.13
C HIS A 477 7.61 2.52 -41.25
N SER A 478 6.36 2.77 -40.85
CA SER A 478 5.99 3.80 -39.88
C SER A 478 5.66 3.16 -38.52
N TRP A 479 6.31 3.60 -37.44
CA TRP A 479 6.12 3.05 -36.08
C TRP A 479 6.22 4.13 -34.99
N ASP A 480 5.57 3.90 -33.85
CA ASP A 480 5.73 4.72 -32.65
C ASP A 480 6.93 4.27 -31.79
N ALA A 481 7.72 5.23 -31.29
CA ALA A 481 8.76 5.00 -30.29
C ALA A 481 9.10 6.30 -29.53
N ALA A 482 9.61 6.18 -28.30
CA ALA A 482 10.13 7.33 -27.55
C ALA A 482 11.37 7.93 -28.25
N VAL A 483 11.54 9.26 -28.18
CA VAL A 483 12.72 9.94 -28.74
C VAL A 483 14.02 9.41 -28.13
N GLY A 484 14.05 9.26 -26.80
CA GLY A 484 15.17 8.66 -26.06
C GLY A 484 15.57 7.28 -26.56
N ASP A 485 14.59 6.40 -26.78
CA ASP A 485 14.83 5.04 -27.29
C ASP A 485 15.37 5.07 -28.72
N ARG A 486 14.78 5.89 -29.59
CA ARG A 486 15.26 6.02 -30.97
C ARG A 486 16.70 6.54 -31.00
N CYS A 487 17.03 7.53 -30.16
CA CYS A 487 18.39 8.07 -30.00
C CYS A 487 19.38 7.05 -29.40
N SER A 488 18.90 6.11 -28.59
CA SER A 488 19.72 5.01 -28.02
C SER A 488 20.03 3.89 -29.01
N GLY A 489 19.46 3.95 -30.23
CA GLY A 489 19.74 2.99 -31.31
C GLY A 489 18.62 1.96 -31.56
N TYR A 490 17.47 2.06 -30.88
CA TYR A 490 16.32 1.19 -31.18
C TYR A 490 15.71 1.59 -32.52
N GLY A 491 15.82 0.71 -33.52
CA GLY A 491 15.32 0.92 -34.89
C GLY A 491 13.89 0.43 -35.10
N CYS A 492 13.55 0.13 -36.37
CA CYS A 492 12.23 -0.34 -36.76
C CYS A 492 11.87 -1.69 -36.07
N PRO A 493 10.81 -1.75 -35.24
CA PRO A 493 10.44 -2.94 -34.48
C PRO A 493 9.90 -4.08 -35.37
N TYR A 494 9.47 -3.76 -36.59
CA TYR A 494 9.05 -4.76 -37.57
C TYR A 494 10.25 -5.47 -38.19
N CYS A 495 11.30 -4.72 -38.57
CA CYS A 495 12.52 -5.30 -39.13
C CYS A 495 13.27 -6.18 -38.12
N SER A 496 13.22 -5.85 -36.83
CA SER A 496 13.80 -6.64 -35.75
C SER A 496 12.89 -7.78 -35.26
N ASN A 497 11.73 -7.99 -35.87
CA ASN A 497 10.71 -8.98 -35.47
C ASN A 497 10.18 -8.84 -34.04
N GLN A 498 10.34 -7.67 -33.42
CA GLN A 498 9.77 -7.34 -32.11
C GLN A 498 8.27 -7.02 -32.18
N ARG A 499 7.80 -6.52 -33.31
CA ARG A 499 6.37 -6.33 -33.62
C ARG A 499 6.02 -7.02 -34.94
N THR A 500 4.78 -7.48 -35.07
CA THR A 500 4.28 -8.10 -36.30
C THR A 500 3.69 -7.05 -37.23
N LEU A 501 4.06 -7.13 -38.51
CA LEU A 501 3.51 -6.37 -39.63
C LEU A 501 3.00 -7.36 -40.67
N ALA A 502 1.69 -7.41 -40.84
CA ALA A 502 1.03 -8.29 -41.81
C ALA A 502 1.47 -7.97 -43.24
N GLY A 503 1.81 -9.01 -44.01
CA GLY A 503 2.37 -8.90 -45.36
C GLY A 503 3.89 -8.75 -45.40
N PHE A 504 4.57 -8.65 -44.25
CA PHE A 504 6.02 -8.50 -44.18
C PHE A 504 6.69 -9.61 -43.36
N ASN A 505 6.49 -9.62 -42.03
CA ASN A 505 7.19 -10.53 -41.11
C ASN A 505 6.26 -11.46 -40.34
N ASP A 506 4.96 -11.46 -40.66
CA ASP A 506 4.01 -12.37 -40.06
C ASP A 506 4.21 -13.83 -40.53
N LEU A 507 3.71 -14.78 -39.74
CA LEU A 507 3.86 -16.20 -40.00
C LEU A 507 3.13 -16.64 -41.27
N ALA A 508 1.98 -16.05 -41.61
CA ALA A 508 1.26 -16.38 -42.84
C ALA A 508 2.07 -16.01 -44.09
N THR A 509 2.75 -14.86 -44.07
CA THR A 509 3.61 -14.40 -45.16
C THR A 509 4.90 -15.21 -45.24
N THR A 510 5.60 -15.37 -44.12
CA THR A 510 6.94 -16.00 -44.10
C THR A 510 6.89 -17.54 -44.12
N HIS A 511 5.84 -18.16 -43.59
CA HIS A 511 5.71 -19.61 -43.44
C HIS A 511 4.28 -20.11 -43.78
N PRO A 512 3.82 -19.97 -45.04
CA PRO A 512 2.44 -20.29 -45.42
C PRO A 512 2.04 -21.75 -45.16
N ARG A 513 2.97 -22.71 -45.26
CA ARG A 513 2.71 -24.13 -44.95
C ARG A 513 2.47 -24.40 -43.46
N LEU A 514 3.07 -23.59 -42.58
CA LEU A 514 2.83 -23.67 -41.14
C LEU A 514 1.52 -22.96 -40.79
N ALA A 515 1.25 -21.81 -41.40
CA ALA A 515 -0.04 -21.13 -41.27
C ALA A 515 -1.22 -22.04 -41.67
N GLY A 516 -1.05 -22.91 -42.68
CA GLY A 516 -2.04 -23.91 -43.04
C GLY A 516 -2.27 -25.03 -42.00
N GLN A 517 -1.39 -25.16 -41.02
CA GLN A 517 -1.52 -26.08 -39.87
C GLN A 517 -1.97 -25.36 -38.59
N TRP A 518 -2.33 -24.08 -38.68
CA TRP A 518 -2.81 -23.31 -37.55
C TRP A 518 -4.22 -23.75 -37.16
N ASP A 519 -4.42 -24.10 -35.90
CA ASP A 519 -5.77 -24.48 -35.45
C ASP A 519 -6.68 -23.24 -35.35
N PRO A 520 -7.93 -23.29 -35.83
CA PRO A 520 -8.91 -22.23 -35.65
C PRO A 520 -9.24 -21.88 -34.19
N SER A 521 -8.91 -22.75 -33.22
CA SER A 521 -9.13 -22.50 -31.79
C SER A 521 -8.15 -21.48 -31.18
N ASN A 522 -7.10 -21.11 -31.89
CA ASN A 522 -6.13 -20.13 -31.40
C ASN A 522 -6.75 -18.73 -31.28
N SER A 523 -6.35 -18.00 -30.25
CA SER A 523 -6.77 -16.61 -30.03
C SER A 523 -6.13 -15.60 -30.98
N LYS A 524 -4.98 -15.95 -31.60
CA LYS A 524 -4.32 -15.15 -32.63
C LYS A 524 -4.39 -15.85 -33.97
N THR A 525 -4.36 -15.07 -35.04
CA THR A 525 -4.18 -15.56 -36.41
C THR A 525 -2.69 -15.62 -36.78
N PRO A 526 -2.31 -16.39 -37.82
CA PRO A 526 -0.94 -16.38 -38.34
C PRO A 526 -0.46 -15.01 -38.85
N ARG A 527 -1.35 -14.03 -39.04
CA ARG A 527 -0.99 -12.66 -39.44
C ARG A 527 -0.58 -11.77 -38.27
N GLU A 528 -0.75 -12.24 -37.04
CA GLU A 528 -0.53 -11.49 -35.79
C GLU A 528 0.67 -11.99 -34.98
N VAL A 529 1.42 -12.95 -35.52
CA VAL A 529 2.62 -13.52 -34.89
C VAL A 529 3.77 -13.57 -35.89
N THR A 530 4.99 -13.36 -35.41
CA THR A 530 6.22 -13.58 -36.20
C THR A 530 6.70 -15.03 -36.06
N ALA A 531 7.59 -15.47 -36.97
CA ALA A 531 8.17 -16.81 -36.93
C ALA A 531 8.95 -17.13 -35.64
N GLY A 532 9.44 -16.11 -34.93
CA GLY A 532 10.18 -16.25 -33.67
C GLY A 532 9.30 -16.14 -32.42
N SER A 533 7.98 -16.04 -32.56
CA SER A 533 7.08 -15.82 -31.43
C SER A 533 7.05 -17.01 -30.45
N ASP A 534 7.02 -16.69 -29.17
CA ASP A 534 6.77 -17.60 -28.03
C ASP A 534 5.29 -17.93 -27.83
N TYR A 535 4.39 -17.39 -28.66
CA TYR A 535 2.96 -17.65 -28.57
C TYR A 535 2.67 -19.17 -28.65
N PRO A 536 2.07 -19.77 -27.60
CA PRO A 536 1.79 -21.21 -27.54
C PRO A 536 0.61 -21.55 -28.45
N ALA A 537 0.90 -21.77 -29.72
CA ALA A 537 -0.12 -22.08 -30.72
C ALA A 537 -0.55 -23.54 -30.65
N VAL A 538 -1.85 -23.77 -30.84
CA VAL A 538 -2.41 -25.08 -31.16
C VAL A 538 -2.25 -25.32 -32.66
N TRP A 539 -1.69 -26.46 -33.02
CA TRP A 539 -1.45 -26.88 -34.39
C TRP A 539 -2.31 -28.08 -34.73
N ARG A 540 -2.75 -28.15 -35.98
CA ARG A 540 -3.51 -29.27 -36.53
C ARG A 540 -2.81 -29.83 -37.75
N CYS A 541 -2.51 -31.12 -37.74
CA CYS A 541 -1.94 -31.78 -38.92
C CYS A 541 -3.03 -32.22 -39.91
N ALA A 542 -2.64 -32.71 -41.09
CA ALA A 542 -3.57 -33.18 -42.11
C ALA A 542 -4.46 -34.36 -41.65
N LEU A 543 -4.02 -35.14 -40.66
CA LEU A 543 -4.80 -36.21 -40.04
C LEU A 543 -5.66 -35.72 -38.86
N SER A 544 -5.82 -34.41 -38.69
CA SER A 544 -6.62 -33.77 -37.64
C SER A 544 -6.15 -33.99 -36.20
N HIS A 545 -4.95 -34.52 -35.98
CA HIS A 545 -4.35 -34.50 -34.64
C HIS A 545 -3.98 -33.08 -34.25
N THR A 546 -4.32 -32.69 -33.02
CA THR A 546 -4.01 -31.38 -32.46
C THR A 546 -2.90 -31.48 -31.41
N TRP A 547 -1.99 -30.52 -31.38
CA TRP A 547 -0.98 -30.40 -30.32
C TRP A 547 -0.58 -28.95 -30.10
N GLU A 548 -0.08 -28.63 -28.91
CA GLU A 548 0.36 -27.28 -28.55
C GLU A 548 1.89 -27.17 -28.63
N LEU A 549 2.38 -26.09 -29.23
CA LEU A 549 3.80 -25.74 -29.29
C LEU A 549 3.95 -24.24 -29.61
N PRO A 550 4.93 -23.52 -29.03
CA PRO A 550 5.21 -22.15 -29.44
C PRO A 550 5.58 -22.05 -30.93
N VAL A 551 5.28 -20.91 -31.56
CA VAL A 551 5.53 -20.69 -33.00
C VAL A 551 7.00 -20.94 -33.38
N TRP A 552 7.94 -20.45 -32.57
CA TRP A 552 9.38 -20.68 -32.80
C TRP A 552 9.75 -22.18 -32.81
N GLY A 553 9.05 -23.04 -32.05
CA GLY A 553 9.29 -24.48 -32.02
C GLY A 553 8.88 -25.19 -33.33
N ARG A 554 8.01 -24.55 -34.11
CA ARG A 554 7.60 -25.03 -35.44
C ARG A 554 8.50 -24.51 -36.56
N THR A 555 9.01 -23.31 -36.43
CA THR A 555 9.84 -22.66 -37.46
C THR A 555 11.30 -23.07 -37.32
N THR A 556 11.86 -22.99 -36.11
CA THR A 556 13.28 -23.26 -35.82
C THR A 556 13.55 -24.74 -35.59
N ASP A 557 12.86 -25.38 -34.64
CA ASP A 557 13.09 -26.80 -34.29
C ASP A 557 12.41 -27.78 -35.25
N LYS A 558 11.53 -27.26 -36.13
CA LYS A 558 10.77 -28.04 -37.13
C LYS A 558 9.99 -29.21 -36.51
N THR A 559 9.52 -29.05 -35.27
CA THR A 559 8.85 -30.11 -34.52
C THR A 559 7.47 -30.42 -35.12
N GLY A 560 7.30 -31.66 -35.60
CA GLY A 560 6.06 -32.15 -36.19
C GLY A 560 4.98 -32.57 -35.19
N CYS A 561 3.84 -33.04 -35.71
CA CYS A 561 2.79 -33.67 -34.92
C CYS A 561 3.35 -34.85 -34.09
N PRO A 562 3.20 -34.86 -32.75
CA PRO A 562 3.80 -35.89 -31.91
C PRO A 562 3.11 -37.27 -32.07
N VAL A 563 1.83 -37.30 -32.43
CA VAL A 563 1.09 -38.54 -32.72
C VAL A 563 1.61 -39.18 -34.02
N CYS A 564 1.69 -38.40 -35.11
CA CYS A 564 2.20 -38.91 -36.40
C CYS A 564 3.67 -39.36 -36.32
N ALA A 565 4.45 -38.79 -35.40
CA ALA A 565 5.84 -39.15 -35.15
C ALA A 565 6.01 -40.27 -34.10
N ASN A 566 4.93 -40.93 -33.65
CA ASN A 566 4.91 -41.99 -32.63
C ASN A 566 5.56 -41.62 -31.27
N ARG A 567 5.61 -40.32 -30.96
CA ARG A 567 6.09 -39.79 -29.66
C ARG A 567 4.99 -39.72 -28.61
N VAL A 568 3.74 -39.61 -29.06
CA VAL A 568 2.53 -39.67 -28.23
C VAL A 568 1.64 -40.79 -28.75
N VAL A 569 1.15 -41.63 -27.84
CA VAL A 569 0.24 -42.74 -28.17
C VAL A 569 -1.18 -42.19 -28.36
N LEU A 570 -1.83 -42.66 -29.42
CA LEU A 570 -3.24 -42.49 -29.70
C LEU A 570 -3.81 -43.89 -29.97
N ALA A 571 -4.57 -44.39 -29.00
CA ALA A 571 -5.24 -45.69 -29.10
C ALA A 571 -6.17 -45.74 -30.31
N GLY A 572 -6.14 -46.84 -31.06
CA GLY A 572 -6.84 -47.01 -32.33
C GLY A 572 -6.10 -46.42 -33.54
N PHE A 573 -4.93 -45.83 -33.37
CA PHE A 573 -4.14 -45.23 -34.46
C PHE A 573 -2.69 -45.73 -34.51
N ASN A 574 -1.89 -45.43 -33.48
CA ASN A 574 -0.46 -45.75 -33.47
C ASN A 574 -0.01 -46.59 -32.27
N ASP A 575 -0.95 -47.08 -31.47
CA ASP A 575 -0.66 -48.02 -30.40
C ASP A 575 -0.29 -49.40 -30.95
N LEU A 576 0.47 -50.16 -30.14
CA LEU A 576 0.92 -51.50 -30.48
C LEU A 576 -0.26 -52.44 -30.74
N GLY A 577 -1.32 -52.35 -29.93
CA GLY A 577 -2.51 -53.20 -30.07
C GLY A 577 -3.19 -53.06 -31.43
N THR A 578 -3.25 -51.83 -31.96
CA THR A 578 -3.83 -51.54 -33.28
C THR A 578 -2.89 -51.90 -34.43
N LEU A 579 -1.61 -51.50 -34.34
CA LEU A 579 -0.68 -51.64 -35.47
C LEU A 579 -0.08 -53.05 -35.59
N ASP A 580 0.09 -53.76 -34.48
CA ASP A 580 0.64 -55.12 -34.48
C ASP A 580 -0.10 -56.03 -33.46
N PRO A 581 -1.34 -56.44 -33.79
CA PRO A 581 -2.14 -57.30 -32.90
C PRO A 581 -1.48 -58.65 -32.61
N ARG A 582 -0.64 -59.16 -33.53
CA ARG A 582 0.08 -60.41 -33.34
C ARG A 582 1.14 -60.26 -32.26
N LEU A 583 1.94 -59.20 -32.34
CA LEU A 583 2.92 -58.93 -31.30
C LEU A 583 2.24 -58.61 -29.96
N ALA A 584 1.15 -57.84 -29.97
CA ALA A 584 0.36 -57.57 -28.77
C ALA A 584 -0.17 -58.85 -28.08
N SER A 585 -0.41 -59.94 -28.84
CA SER A 585 -0.83 -61.23 -28.25
C SER A 585 0.27 -61.97 -27.49
N GLU A 586 1.54 -61.60 -27.70
CA GLU A 586 2.68 -62.12 -26.93
C GLU A 586 2.98 -61.28 -25.68
N TRP A 587 2.17 -60.27 -25.38
CA TRP A 587 2.31 -59.46 -24.17
C TRP A 587 2.05 -60.32 -22.93
N ASP A 588 2.88 -60.20 -21.90
CA ASP A 588 2.61 -60.93 -20.66
C ASP A 588 1.48 -60.23 -19.87
N HIS A 589 0.37 -60.96 -19.70
CA HIS A 589 -0.83 -60.50 -19.00
C HIS A 589 -0.87 -60.91 -17.52
N GLU A 590 0.15 -61.60 -16.99
CA GLU A 590 0.22 -61.89 -15.56
C GLU A 590 0.26 -60.60 -14.73
N ALA A 591 -0.44 -60.61 -13.60
CA ALA A 591 -0.52 -59.46 -12.72
C ALA A 591 0.88 -59.05 -12.23
N GLY A 592 1.27 -57.81 -12.50
CA GLY A 592 2.59 -57.28 -12.15
C GLY A 592 3.69 -57.52 -13.18
N ALA A 593 3.42 -58.21 -14.30
CA ALA A 593 4.39 -58.40 -15.37
C ALA A 593 4.66 -57.10 -16.15
N ASN A 594 3.63 -56.28 -16.36
CA ASN A 594 3.70 -55.00 -17.06
C ASN A 594 2.85 -53.95 -16.34
N ASP A 595 3.32 -52.70 -16.31
CA ASP A 595 2.58 -51.52 -15.81
C ASP A 595 1.84 -50.77 -16.92
N ARG A 596 1.99 -51.19 -18.19
CA ARG A 596 1.29 -50.65 -19.36
C ARG A 596 0.66 -51.74 -20.20
N THR A 597 -0.38 -51.37 -20.91
CA THR A 597 -1.06 -52.20 -21.89
C THR A 597 -0.54 -51.95 -23.31
N PRO A 598 -0.76 -52.87 -24.26
CA PRO A 598 -0.46 -52.64 -25.68
C PRO A 598 -1.12 -51.39 -26.28
N SER A 599 -2.26 -50.93 -25.73
CA SER A 599 -2.93 -49.70 -26.16
C SER A 599 -2.27 -48.40 -25.65
N GLU A 600 -1.33 -48.49 -24.72
CA GLU A 600 -0.66 -47.35 -24.06
C GLU A 600 0.79 -47.16 -24.52
N VAL A 601 1.25 -47.96 -25.48
CA VAL A 601 2.60 -47.90 -26.05
C VAL A 601 2.54 -47.86 -27.57
N THR A 602 3.42 -47.08 -28.20
CA THR A 602 3.57 -47.09 -29.65
C THR A 602 4.49 -48.24 -30.09
N VAL A 603 4.40 -48.66 -31.36
CA VAL A 603 5.26 -49.72 -31.92
C VAL A 603 6.77 -49.39 -31.88
N SER A 604 7.12 -48.11 -31.79
CA SER A 604 8.51 -47.63 -31.68
C SER A 604 8.91 -47.30 -30.23
N SER A 605 8.10 -47.68 -29.24
CA SER A 605 8.35 -47.37 -27.84
C SER A 605 9.61 -48.08 -27.32
N SER A 606 10.43 -47.36 -26.56
CA SER A 606 11.56 -47.92 -25.80
C SER A 606 11.14 -48.57 -24.48
N TYR A 607 9.83 -48.61 -24.19
CA TYR A 607 9.29 -49.31 -23.02
C TYR A 607 9.70 -50.79 -23.06
N GLU A 608 10.36 -51.26 -22.00
CA GLU A 608 10.75 -52.65 -21.82
C GLU A 608 9.60 -53.42 -21.18
N ALA A 609 8.90 -54.20 -22.00
CA ALA A 609 7.80 -55.03 -21.55
C ALA A 609 8.28 -56.46 -21.23
N GLN A 610 7.56 -57.15 -20.36
CA GLN A 610 7.62 -58.59 -20.24
C GLN A 610 6.75 -59.25 -21.31
N TRP A 611 7.32 -60.25 -21.98
CA TRP A 611 6.69 -60.99 -23.07
C TRP A 611 6.58 -62.47 -22.73
N ARG A 612 5.55 -63.12 -23.27
CA ARG A 612 5.30 -64.55 -23.13
C ARG A 612 5.06 -65.18 -24.51
N CYS A 613 5.88 -66.14 -24.90
CA CYS A 613 5.66 -66.88 -26.15
C CYS A 613 4.68 -68.04 -25.96
N ALA A 614 4.26 -68.66 -27.07
CA ALA A 614 3.36 -69.82 -27.05
C ALA A 614 3.90 -71.03 -26.27
N GLU A 615 5.22 -71.17 -26.17
CA GLU A 615 5.90 -72.21 -25.36
C GLU A 615 6.07 -71.80 -23.88
N ASN A 616 5.38 -70.75 -23.43
CA ASN A 616 5.40 -70.20 -22.06
C ASN A 616 6.76 -69.69 -21.55
N HIS A 617 7.73 -69.43 -22.42
CA HIS A 617 8.94 -68.71 -22.01
C HIS A 617 8.61 -67.24 -21.79
N THR A 618 9.09 -66.67 -20.68
CA THR A 618 8.98 -65.23 -20.40
C THR A 618 10.33 -64.53 -20.55
N TRP A 619 10.34 -63.31 -21.09
CA TRP A 619 11.57 -62.50 -21.19
C TRP A 619 11.28 -61.00 -21.30
N PRO A 620 12.19 -60.14 -20.80
CA PRO A 620 12.14 -58.70 -21.03
C PRO A 620 12.62 -58.35 -22.45
N ALA A 621 11.92 -57.44 -23.11
CA ALA A 621 12.40 -56.78 -24.33
C ALA A 621 11.64 -55.47 -24.59
N THR A 622 12.29 -54.51 -25.27
CA THR A 622 11.61 -53.28 -25.67
C THR A 622 10.61 -53.52 -26.81
N VAL A 623 9.49 -52.78 -26.81
CA VAL A 623 8.47 -52.85 -27.87
C VAL A 623 9.08 -52.61 -29.25
N ALA A 624 9.94 -51.61 -29.39
CA ALA A 624 10.64 -51.30 -30.64
C ALA A 624 11.48 -52.49 -31.16
N ASN A 625 12.24 -53.17 -30.28
CA ASN A 625 13.08 -54.31 -30.70
C ASN A 625 12.23 -55.52 -31.09
N ARG A 626 11.10 -55.72 -30.40
CA ARG A 626 10.15 -56.78 -30.70
C ARG A 626 9.45 -56.56 -32.04
N HIS A 627 8.99 -55.33 -32.29
CA HIS A 627 8.38 -54.95 -33.57
C HIS A 627 9.38 -55.02 -34.74
N ALA A 628 10.68 -54.76 -34.48
CA ALA A 628 11.75 -54.98 -35.44
C ALA A 628 12.07 -56.47 -35.74
N GLY A 629 11.37 -57.42 -35.09
CA GLY A 629 11.47 -58.86 -35.38
C GLY A 629 12.27 -59.68 -34.36
N SER A 630 12.65 -59.12 -33.21
CA SER A 630 13.27 -59.91 -32.13
C SER A 630 12.23 -60.82 -31.47
N GLY A 631 12.37 -62.13 -31.61
CA GLY A 631 11.50 -63.13 -30.97
C GLY A 631 12.04 -63.68 -29.64
N CYS A 632 11.40 -64.74 -29.14
CA CYS A 632 11.79 -65.42 -27.91
C CYS A 632 13.25 -65.92 -27.96
N PRO A 633 14.11 -65.53 -26.99
CA PRO A 633 15.52 -65.93 -26.98
C PRO A 633 15.70 -67.43 -26.66
N SER A 634 14.75 -68.03 -25.95
CA SER A 634 14.69 -69.48 -25.69
C SER A 634 14.36 -70.27 -26.96
N CYS A 635 13.25 -69.94 -27.64
CA CYS A 635 12.84 -70.63 -28.87
C CYS A 635 13.87 -70.47 -30.01
N SER A 636 14.58 -69.35 -30.06
CA SER A 636 15.65 -69.11 -31.05
C SER A 636 17.00 -69.74 -30.69
N GLY A 637 17.08 -70.48 -29.57
CA GLY A 637 18.31 -71.17 -29.14
C GLY A 637 19.44 -70.25 -28.70
N ARG A 638 19.13 -69.01 -28.33
CA ARG A 638 20.09 -68.03 -27.80
C ARG A 638 20.35 -68.21 -26.30
N VAL A 639 19.43 -68.85 -25.59
CA VAL A 639 19.55 -69.21 -24.16
C VAL A 639 19.87 -70.70 -24.03
N ALA A 640 20.77 -71.05 -23.11
CA ALA A 640 21.09 -72.43 -22.78
C ALA A 640 20.03 -72.99 -21.82
N ILE A 641 19.31 -74.00 -22.27
CA ILE A 641 18.31 -74.74 -21.50
C ILE A 641 18.84 -76.18 -21.40
N PRO A 642 19.23 -76.64 -20.20
CA PRO A 642 19.68 -78.01 -19.98
C PRO A 642 18.68 -79.03 -20.51
N GLY A 643 19.13 -79.94 -21.37
CA GLY A 643 18.30 -80.98 -21.99
C GLY A 643 17.60 -80.55 -23.29
N ALA A 644 17.74 -79.30 -23.75
CA ALA A 644 17.06 -78.81 -24.96
C ALA A 644 17.99 -78.06 -25.92
N THR A 645 18.65 -76.99 -25.46
CA THR A 645 19.43 -76.07 -26.31
C THR A 645 20.90 -75.93 -25.91
N ASP A 646 21.30 -76.55 -24.80
CA ASP A 646 22.67 -76.52 -24.30
C ASP A 646 23.66 -77.31 -25.18
N LEU A 647 24.96 -77.03 -25.02
CA LEU A 647 26.02 -77.62 -25.81
C LEU A 647 26.15 -79.13 -25.58
N ALA A 648 25.96 -79.64 -24.36
CA ALA A 648 26.09 -81.07 -24.09
C ALA A 648 25.01 -81.87 -24.80
N THR A 649 23.78 -81.38 -24.77
CA THR A 649 22.64 -81.99 -25.46
C THR A 649 22.81 -81.92 -26.97
N ARG A 650 23.23 -80.77 -27.52
CA ARG A 650 23.26 -80.54 -28.97
C ARG A 650 24.53 -81.07 -29.66
N ARG A 651 25.66 -81.11 -28.96
CA ARG A 651 26.99 -81.50 -29.49
C ARG A 651 27.81 -82.26 -28.44
N PRO A 652 27.40 -83.48 -28.06
CA PRO A 652 28.12 -84.29 -27.07
C PRO A 652 29.56 -84.60 -27.49
N ASP A 653 29.84 -84.68 -28.80
CA ASP A 653 31.17 -84.87 -29.38
C ASP A 653 32.13 -83.71 -29.09
N ILE A 654 31.59 -82.49 -28.99
CA ILE A 654 32.33 -81.28 -28.65
C ILE A 654 32.42 -81.14 -27.13
N ALA A 655 31.32 -81.36 -26.42
CA ALA A 655 31.30 -81.31 -24.96
C ALA A 655 32.30 -82.30 -24.32
N ALA A 656 32.57 -83.44 -24.96
CA ALA A 656 33.60 -84.40 -24.52
C ALA A 656 35.04 -83.84 -24.54
N GLN A 657 35.28 -82.74 -25.25
CA GLN A 657 36.59 -82.07 -25.34
C GLN A 657 36.70 -80.87 -24.40
N TRP A 658 35.70 -80.68 -23.54
CA TRP A 658 35.66 -79.60 -22.56
C TRP A 658 36.72 -79.84 -21.48
N ASP A 659 37.54 -78.82 -21.22
CA ASP A 659 38.53 -78.90 -20.16
C ASP A 659 37.83 -78.86 -18.78
N PRO A 660 38.09 -79.81 -17.86
CA PRO A 660 37.50 -79.79 -16.52
C PRO A 660 37.86 -78.57 -15.67
N SER A 661 38.90 -77.82 -16.05
CA SER A 661 39.32 -76.59 -15.35
C SER A 661 38.45 -75.36 -15.66
N ASN A 662 37.48 -75.47 -16.57
CA ASN A 662 36.60 -74.36 -16.92
C ASN A 662 35.60 -74.03 -15.81
N ASP A 663 35.36 -72.74 -15.58
CA ASP A 663 34.41 -72.24 -14.57
C ASP A 663 32.93 -72.54 -14.88
N CYS A 664 32.62 -72.94 -16.11
CA CYS A 664 31.26 -73.29 -16.53
C CYS A 664 31.19 -74.64 -17.21
N SER A 665 30.04 -75.28 -17.07
CA SER A 665 29.75 -76.57 -17.69
C SER A 665 29.20 -76.44 -19.11
N PRO A 666 29.35 -77.46 -19.96
CA PRO A 666 28.71 -77.51 -21.28
C PRO A 666 27.18 -77.30 -21.25
N ASN A 667 26.49 -77.63 -20.15
CA ASN A 667 25.04 -77.48 -20.03
C ASN A 667 24.59 -76.02 -19.86
N GLN A 668 25.53 -75.12 -19.56
CA GLN A 668 25.27 -73.70 -19.28
C GLN A 668 25.54 -72.79 -20.49
N VAL A 669 25.96 -73.37 -21.62
CA VAL A 669 26.29 -72.63 -22.84
C VAL A 669 25.56 -73.23 -24.04
N THR A 670 25.20 -72.41 -25.01
CA THR A 670 24.66 -72.90 -26.29
C THR A 670 25.78 -73.20 -27.28
N VAL A 671 25.49 -73.96 -28.34
CA VAL A 671 26.45 -74.25 -29.42
C VAL A 671 27.00 -72.98 -30.08
N SER A 672 26.25 -71.87 -30.09
CA SER A 672 26.66 -70.60 -30.70
C SER A 672 27.32 -69.63 -29.72
N SER A 673 27.55 -70.06 -28.47
CA SER A 673 28.07 -69.22 -27.40
C SER A 673 29.45 -68.63 -27.73
N HIS A 674 29.62 -67.37 -27.42
CA HIS A 674 30.89 -66.66 -27.55
C HIS A 674 31.79 -66.81 -26.30
N VAL A 675 31.34 -67.55 -25.27
CA VAL A 675 32.14 -67.84 -24.07
C VAL A 675 33.43 -68.55 -24.50
N LYS A 676 34.56 -68.01 -24.05
CA LYS A 676 35.90 -68.55 -24.30
C LYS A 676 36.25 -69.51 -23.18
N VAL A 677 36.51 -70.76 -23.53
CA VAL A 677 36.83 -71.84 -22.61
C VAL A 677 38.08 -72.56 -23.07
N SER A 678 38.72 -73.28 -22.16
CA SER A 678 39.80 -74.21 -22.46
C SER A 678 39.24 -75.52 -23.03
N TRP A 679 39.92 -76.07 -24.02
CA TRP A 679 39.59 -77.34 -24.67
C TRP A 679 40.77 -78.28 -24.56
N ILE A 680 40.50 -79.57 -24.37
CA ILE A 680 41.52 -80.64 -24.38
C ILE A 680 41.20 -81.62 -25.52
N CYS A 681 42.20 -81.95 -26.34
CA CYS A 681 42.04 -82.95 -27.41
C CYS A 681 42.47 -84.35 -26.95
N HIS A 682 42.20 -85.37 -27.76
CA HIS A 682 42.63 -86.76 -27.50
C HIS A 682 44.15 -86.95 -27.38
N ARG A 683 44.97 -86.04 -27.94
CA ARG A 683 46.44 -86.01 -27.75
C ARG A 683 46.87 -85.18 -26.53
N ASN A 684 45.92 -84.79 -25.68
CA ASN A 684 46.11 -84.04 -24.44
C ASN A 684 46.71 -82.62 -24.59
N HIS A 685 46.58 -82.01 -25.78
CA HIS A 685 46.90 -80.59 -25.94
C HIS A 685 45.76 -79.74 -25.39
N SER A 686 46.06 -78.75 -24.55
CA SER A 686 45.09 -77.76 -24.07
C SER A 686 45.20 -76.46 -24.88
N TRP A 687 44.07 -75.88 -25.29
CA TRP A 687 44.02 -74.57 -25.95
C TRP A 687 42.73 -73.80 -25.65
N PRO A 688 42.79 -72.46 -25.59
CA PRO A 688 41.61 -71.64 -25.39
C PRO A 688 40.90 -71.35 -26.73
N ALA A 689 39.58 -71.54 -26.78
CA ALA A 689 38.74 -71.14 -27.92
C ALA A 689 37.29 -70.86 -27.49
N THR A 690 36.55 -70.07 -28.27
CA THR A 690 35.12 -69.88 -28.02
C THR A 690 34.31 -71.12 -28.40
N VAL A 691 33.19 -71.35 -27.70
CA VAL A 691 32.27 -72.47 -28.00
C VAL A 691 31.82 -72.45 -29.46
N LYS A 692 31.44 -71.28 -29.97
CA LYS A 692 31.10 -71.07 -31.38
C LYS A 692 32.21 -71.48 -32.34
N ASN A 693 33.45 -71.03 -32.11
CA ASN A 693 34.55 -71.37 -33.00
C ASN A 693 34.84 -72.87 -32.98
N ARG A 694 34.76 -73.50 -31.78
CA ARG A 694 34.96 -74.93 -31.65
C ARG A 694 33.89 -75.74 -32.36
N THR A 695 32.61 -75.39 -32.20
CA THR A 695 31.49 -76.09 -32.85
C THR A 695 31.45 -75.88 -34.37
N CYS A 696 31.92 -74.74 -34.88
CA CYS A 696 32.07 -74.44 -36.32
C CYS A 696 33.25 -75.16 -37.01
N GLY A 697 33.95 -76.07 -36.32
CA GLY A 697 34.96 -76.94 -36.94
C GLY A 697 36.42 -76.54 -36.70
N HIS A 698 36.70 -75.50 -35.90
CA HIS A 698 38.07 -75.19 -35.51
C HIS A 698 38.53 -76.09 -34.34
N GLY A 699 39.25 -77.16 -34.66
CA GLY A 699 39.82 -78.10 -33.69
C GLY A 699 41.15 -77.65 -33.08
N CYS A 700 41.85 -78.60 -32.46
CA CYS A 700 43.14 -78.38 -31.79
C CYS A 700 44.20 -77.76 -32.73
N PRO A 701 44.74 -76.57 -32.42
CA PRO A 701 45.73 -75.90 -33.27
C PRO A 701 47.09 -76.63 -33.30
N TYR A 702 47.42 -77.41 -32.27
CA TYR A 702 48.60 -78.27 -32.24
C TYR A 702 48.45 -79.44 -33.21
N CYS A 703 47.35 -80.20 -33.14
CA CYS A 703 47.09 -81.32 -34.06
C CYS A 703 46.93 -80.86 -35.51
N ALA A 704 46.42 -79.64 -35.73
CA ALA A 704 46.31 -79.04 -37.07
C ALA A 704 47.64 -78.46 -37.60
N GLY A 705 48.75 -78.58 -36.86
CA GLY A 705 50.07 -78.09 -37.26
C GLY A 705 50.19 -76.56 -37.33
N LYS A 706 49.28 -75.82 -36.67
CA LYS A 706 49.30 -74.35 -36.60
C LYS A 706 50.15 -73.82 -35.45
N LEU A 707 50.31 -74.60 -34.39
CA LEU A 707 51.21 -74.31 -33.27
C LEU A 707 52.35 -75.34 -33.21
N PRO A 708 53.55 -74.91 -32.79
CA PRO A 708 54.72 -75.78 -32.69
C PRO A 708 54.57 -76.77 -31.54
N ILE A 709 54.99 -78.00 -31.80
CA ILE A 709 55.23 -79.08 -30.85
C ILE A 709 56.74 -79.33 -30.93
N PRO A 710 57.53 -78.87 -29.94
CA PRO A 710 58.97 -79.07 -29.93
C PRO A 710 59.33 -80.55 -30.05
N GLY A 711 60.23 -80.89 -30.98
CA GLY A 711 60.64 -82.26 -31.29
C GLY A 711 59.75 -82.97 -32.33
N GLU A 712 58.62 -82.41 -32.74
CA GLU A 712 57.72 -83.01 -33.73
C GLU A 712 57.57 -82.17 -35.01
N ASN A 713 57.09 -80.92 -34.89
CA ASN A 713 56.69 -80.11 -36.05
C ASN A 713 57.28 -78.68 -36.07
N ASP A 714 58.17 -78.39 -35.12
CA ASP A 714 58.89 -77.13 -35.06
C ASP A 714 59.93 -77.01 -36.19
N LEU A 715 60.37 -75.78 -36.46
CA LEU A 715 61.29 -75.46 -37.54
C LEU A 715 62.67 -76.09 -37.30
N ALA A 716 63.14 -76.16 -36.06
CA ALA A 716 64.43 -76.77 -35.73
C ALA A 716 64.45 -78.27 -36.06
N THR A 717 63.39 -78.98 -35.68
CA THR A 717 63.23 -80.41 -35.97
C THR A 717 63.08 -80.68 -37.47
N LEU A 718 62.18 -79.97 -38.16
CA LEU A 718 61.85 -80.29 -39.56
C LEU A 718 62.82 -79.67 -40.58
N ARG A 719 63.48 -78.55 -40.25
CA ARG A 719 64.40 -77.82 -41.14
C ARG A 719 65.65 -77.33 -40.38
N PRO A 720 66.50 -78.26 -39.92
CA PRO A 720 67.74 -77.92 -39.23
C PRO A 720 68.70 -77.09 -40.11
N ASP A 721 68.61 -77.21 -41.43
CA ASP A 721 69.36 -76.39 -42.40
C ASP A 721 69.00 -74.90 -42.32
N LEU A 722 67.72 -74.60 -42.07
CA LEU A 722 67.23 -73.24 -41.90
C LEU A 722 67.43 -72.74 -40.46
N ALA A 723 67.29 -73.61 -39.46
CA ALA A 723 67.60 -73.26 -38.08
C ALA A 723 69.05 -72.78 -37.90
N LYS A 724 70.01 -73.32 -38.67
CA LYS A 724 71.41 -72.83 -38.70
C LYS A 724 71.57 -71.43 -39.27
N GLN A 725 70.62 -70.97 -40.09
CA GLN A 725 70.60 -69.64 -40.69
C GLN A 725 69.71 -68.68 -39.87
N TRP A 726 69.29 -69.09 -38.68
CA TRP A 726 68.49 -68.26 -37.80
C TRP A 726 69.38 -67.20 -37.16
N ASP A 727 68.99 -65.94 -37.29
CA ASP A 727 69.75 -64.87 -36.64
C ASP A 727 69.59 -64.95 -35.11
N PRO A 728 70.68 -64.96 -34.32
CA PRO A 728 70.62 -64.96 -32.86
C PRO A 728 69.90 -63.76 -32.25
N ALA A 729 69.75 -62.64 -32.98
CA ALA A 729 69.02 -61.47 -32.52
C ALA A 729 67.49 -61.63 -32.56
N ASN A 730 66.97 -62.74 -33.10
CA ASN A 730 65.54 -63.00 -33.07
C ASN A 730 65.04 -63.27 -31.65
N ALA A 731 63.88 -62.68 -31.31
CA ALA A 731 63.21 -62.94 -30.04
C ALA A 731 62.57 -64.35 -29.92
N LEU A 732 62.56 -65.14 -30.99
CA LEU A 732 61.97 -66.48 -31.02
C LEU A 732 63.05 -67.49 -31.36
N SER A 733 62.98 -68.65 -30.71
CA SER A 733 63.75 -69.82 -31.09
C SER A 733 63.14 -70.54 -32.30
N PRO A 734 63.95 -71.19 -33.16
CA PRO A 734 63.46 -72.13 -34.17
C PRO A 734 62.55 -73.24 -33.62
N THR A 735 62.66 -73.60 -32.33
CA THR A 735 61.76 -74.58 -31.68
C THR A 735 60.38 -74.03 -31.34
N GLU A 736 60.19 -72.70 -31.38
CA GLU A 736 58.94 -72.00 -31.02
C GLU A 736 58.11 -71.59 -32.24
N VAL A 737 58.46 -72.10 -33.42
CA VAL A 737 57.78 -71.77 -34.68
C VAL A 737 57.66 -73.01 -35.55
N THR A 738 56.54 -73.15 -36.25
CA THR A 738 56.35 -74.22 -37.25
C THR A 738 56.98 -73.82 -38.59
N VAL A 739 57.38 -74.79 -39.41
CA VAL A 739 57.87 -74.56 -40.79
C VAL A 739 56.91 -73.75 -41.68
N GLY A 740 55.59 -73.83 -41.43
CA GLY A 740 54.56 -73.11 -42.16
C GLY A 740 54.26 -71.71 -41.65
N SER A 741 55.03 -71.20 -40.67
CA SER A 741 54.72 -69.93 -40.01
C SER A 741 54.86 -68.73 -40.94
N GLY A 742 53.85 -67.85 -40.94
CA GLY A 742 53.88 -66.58 -41.67
C GLY A 742 54.73 -65.49 -41.01
N ARG A 743 55.29 -65.74 -39.81
CA ARG A 743 56.07 -64.73 -39.06
C ARG A 743 57.34 -64.36 -39.82
N LYS A 744 57.67 -63.07 -39.80
CA LYS A 744 58.92 -62.53 -40.37
C LYS A 744 59.97 -62.53 -39.26
N VAL A 745 61.12 -63.11 -39.56
CA VAL A 745 62.28 -63.21 -38.67
C VAL A 745 63.53 -62.84 -39.45
N MET A 746 64.59 -62.51 -38.73
CA MET A 746 65.90 -62.23 -39.31
C MET A 746 66.62 -63.54 -39.64
N TRP A 747 67.22 -63.61 -40.81
CA TRP A 747 68.02 -64.73 -41.27
C TRP A 747 69.45 -64.26 -41.45
N ILE A 748 70.43 -65.03 -41.00
CA ILE A 748 71.85 -64.73 -41.15
C ILE A 748 72.49 -65.70 -42.15
N CYS A 749 73.23 -65.16 -43.12
CA CYS A 749 73.92 -65.96 -44.13
C CYS A 749 75.33 -66.32 -43.67
N ALA A 750 75.94 -67.33 -44.31
CA ALA A 750 77.37 -67.63 -44.15
C ALA A 750 78.29 -66.44 -44.51
N CYS A 751 77.85 -65.50 -45.36
CA CYS A 751 78.59 -64.26 -45.63
C CYS A 751 78.48 -63.20 -44.51
N GLY A 752 77.72 -63.48 -43.44
CA GLY A 752 77.50 -62.56 -42.32
C GLY A 752 76.36 -61.56 -42.50
N TYR A 753 75.75 -61.46 -43.69
CA TYR A 753 74.62 -60.56 -43.92
C TYR A 753 73.32 -61.07 -43.28
N SER A 754 72.61 -60.18 -42.57
CA SER A 754 71.33 -60.46 -41.93
C SER A 754 70.17 -59.77 -42.66
N TRP A 755 69.07 -60.48 -42.93
CA TRP A 755 67.90 -59.93 -43.62
C TRP A 755 66.56 -60.49 -43.12
N PRO A 756 65.48 -59.68 -43.18
CA PRO A 756 64.17 -60.12 -42.72
C PRO A 756 63.43 -60.93 -43.81
N SER A 757 62.96 -62.14 -43.49
CA SER A 757 62.09 -62.95 -44.36
C SER A 757 61.08 -63.79 -43.58
N LYS A 758 59.94 -64.12 -44.21
CA LYS A 758 58.93 -64.97 -43.58
C LYS A 758 59.43 -66.42 -43.51
N ILE A 759 59.17 -67.11 -42.40
CA ILE A 759 59.59 -68.50 -42.18
C ILE A 759 59.05 -69.41 -43.29
N GLN A 760 57.75 -69.33 -43.58
CA GLN A 760 57.11 -70.10 -44.66
C GLN A 760 57.73 -69.85 -46.05
N THR A 761 58.30 -68.66 -46.28
CA THR A 761 58.93 -68.33 -47.57
C THR A 761 60.27 -69.03 -47.69
N ARG A 762 61.06 -69.08 -46.61
CA ARG A 762 62.35 -69.78 -46.56
C ARG A 762 62.19 -71.29 -46.58
N THR A 763 61.12 -71.82 -45.97
CA THR A 763 60.83 -73.26 -46.00
C THR A 763 60.29 -73.73 -47.35
N ARG A 764 59.34 -73.00 -47.97
CA ARG A 764 58.71 -73.39 -49.26
C ARG A 764 59.54 -73.07 -50.50
N ARG A 765 60.49 -72.13 -50.45
CA ARG A 765 61.36 -71.76 -51.58
C ARG A 765 62.82 -72.02 -51.22
N PRO A 766 63.37 -73.22 -51.51
CA PRO A 766 64.75 -73.59 -51.19
C PRO A 766 65.80 -72.61 -51.76
N HIS A 767 65.48 -71.93 -52.87
CA HIS A 767 66.35 -70.97 -53.55
C HIS A 767 66.13 -69.49 -53.15
N ALA A 768 65.45 -69.22 -52.03
CA ALA A 768 65.33 -67.86 -51.50
C ALA A 768 66.64 -67.43 -50.83
N HIS A 769 67.71 -67.26 -51.61
CA HIS A 769 69.07 -66.96 -51.15
C HIS A 769 69.18 -65.60 -50.45
N CYS A 770 70.24 -65.44 -49.66
CA CYS A 770 70.66 -64.17 -49.10
C CYS A 770 70.65 -63.09 -50.19
N PRO A 771 69.94 -61.95 -50.01
CA PRO A 771 69.87 -60.90 -51.02
C PRO A 771 71.24 -60.37 -51.45
N GLU A 772 72.22 -60.38 -50.54
CA GLU A 772 73.59 -59.97 -50.84
C GLU A 772 74.41 -61.05 -51.56
N CYS A 773 74.26 -62.34 -51.23
CA CYS A 773 74.95 -63.41 -52.00
C CYS A 773 74.35 -63.65 -53.40
N ARG A 774 73.20 -63.05 -53.69
CA ARG A 774 72.52 -63.13 -55.00
C ARG A 774 72.92 -62.00 -55.95
N LYS A 775 73.43 -60.89 -55.41
CA LYS A 775 74.10 -59.84 -56.18
C LYS A 775 75.51 -60.30 -56.51
#